data_AF-A0A2D7NH56-F1
#
_entry.id   AF-A0A2D7NH56-F1
#
_cell.length_a   1.000
_cell.length_b   1.000
_cell.length_c   1.000
_cell.angle_alpha   90.00
_cell.angle_beta   90.00
_cell.angle_gamma   90.00
#
_symmetry.space_group_name_H-M   'P 1'
#
loop_
_entity.id
_entity.type
_entity.pdbx_description
1 polymer ?
#
loop_
_entity_poly.entity_id
_entity_poly.type
_entity_poly.pdbx_seq_one_letter_code
_entity_poly.pdbx_strand_id
1 'polypeptide(L)'
;MSETHAAGSMTDELGRRRFLGALGALGMGSLWTPAHRLLAAHAPAGCPAPPDFPVGINVFLQAFTNWTGEIAIDQVWTCQPSSADDVVVLANWAREQGYHLRARGFMHNWSPLVVTPETTCSTPVVLLDFTNALTSKEIVSNTPPAVRVGAGTSLDDLLQFLEEAGLGVTSCPAPGDLSIGGVLAIGGHGTGIPAAGESRSIGQTFGSMSNRVLSMTIVAWDPELGAYALRTLDRTDPDLQALLVSLGRTLIVDVTLQVEANENLRCESYMSISADELFAPAGSSGRTFDSFLDESGRVEAIWYPFTQNPWLKVWTVTPSKPFWSREVDSPYNYPFSDNLPDDAVNLINQILDGAPGLTPTFGGLMWTITNLGLTFDGAWDMWGKSKNLLHYIKPTTLRTSANGYAILTSRSNIQTVLNQFATKYASLMNTYSDQSLYPINGPVEIRVTGLDTSTEVDLPLSTESGLSAITPRPDHPEWDVAVWLDLLTVPQTPGSGAFYSELEAWLFDVFGETPTSSMRVEWSKGWGYTEAGAWSNTDVIELNVPQSLRAGRPPESNWDTAVERLSEFDPANLFSNDFLSVLMPQTSPSECRADFNGDGSVGGDDLATMLSHWASNNPISDIDGDGNVGGADLASLLSTWGKCLP
;
A
#
# COMPACT_ATOMS: atom_id res chain seq x y z
N MET A 1 35.49 -30.84 21.77
CA MET A 1 35.06 -29.90 20.72
C MET A 1 33.54 -29.80 20.80
N SER A 2 33.05 -28.97 21.70
CA SER A 2 31.61 -28.75 21.96
C SER A 2 31.54 -27.66 23.02
N GLU A 3 31.62 -26.39 22.61
CA GLU A 3 31.28 -25.26 23.52
C GLU A 3 31.11 -23.89 22.84
N THR A 4 31.18 -23.76 21.51
CA THR A 4 31.13 -22.44 20.84
C THR A 4 29.79 -22.05 20.20
N HIS A 5 28.74 -22.89 20.23
CA HIS A 5 27.45 -22.55 19.60
C HIS A 5 26.35 -22.03 20.55
N ALA A 6 26.57 -22.01 21.87
CA ALA A 6 25.53 -21.60 22.83
C ALA A 6 25.61 -20.11 23.26
N ALA A 7 26.73 -19.43 23.02
CA ALA A 7 26.94 -18.05 23.48
C ALA A 7 26.30 -16.97 22.58
N GLY A 8 26.04 -17.30 21.31
CA GLY A 8 25.44 -16.38 20.32
C GLY A 8 23.93 -16.20 20.47
N SER A 9 23.17 -17.24 20.86
CA SER A 9 21.71 -17.12 20.98
C SER A 9 21.25 -16.55 22.32
N MET A 10 22.02 -16.73 23.41
CA MET A 10 21.66 -16.17 24.72
C MET A 10 21.90 -14.66 24.80
N THR A 11 22.89 -14.13 24.08
CA THR A 11 23.18 -12.69 24.05
C THR A 11 22.11 -11.90 23.28
N ASP A 12 21.54 -12.52 22.25
CA ASP A 12 20.44 -11.99 21.44
C ASP A 12 19.09 -12.02 22.20
N GLU A 13 18.79 -13.11 22.91
CA GLU A 13 17.64 -13.17 23.84
C GLU A 13 17.75 -12.20 25.01
N LEU A 14 18.96 -11.95 25.54
CA LEU A 14 19.20 -11.01 26.65
C LEU A 14 19.09 -9.54 26.21
N GLY A 15 19.45 -9.22 24.95
CA GLY A 15 19.19 -7.91 24.33
C GLY A 15 17.70 -7.67 24.14
N ARG A 16 17.00 -8.66 23.57
CA ARG A 16 15.54 -8.64 23.32
C ARG A 16 14.72 -8.60 24.62
N ARG A 17 15.14 -9.31 25.67
CA ARG A 17 14.52 -9.25 27.02
C ARG A 17 14.85 -7.97 27.78
N ARG A 18 15.97 -7.29 27.52
CA ARG A 18 16.23 -5.96 28.08
C ARG A 18 15.34 -4.88 27.46
N PHE A 19 14.98 -5.01 26.19
CA PHE A 19 13.99 -4.16 25.53
C PHE A 19 12.56 -4.46 26.02
N LEU A 20 12.16 -5.73 26.10
CA LEU A 20 10.87 -6.13 26.68
C LEU A 20 10.76 -5.77 28.17
N GLY A 21 11.87 -5.80 28.92
CA GLY A 21 11.93 -5.33 30.30
C GLY A 21 11.85 -3.81 30.46
N ALA A 22 12.28 -3.04 29.43
CA ALA A 22 12.09 -1.60 29.38
C ALA A 22 10.67 -1.22 28.90
N LEU A 23 10.03 -2.06 28.09
CA LEU A 23 8.61 -1.95 27.71
C LEU A 23 7.67 -2.36 28.86
N GLY A 24 8.02 -3.38 29.64
CA GLY A 24 7.23 -3.83 30.80
C GLY A 24 7.20 -2.84 31.98
N ALA A 25 8.06 -1.82 31.97
CA ALA A 25 8.07 -0.74 32.95
C ALA A 25 7.32 0.53 32.48
N LEU A 26 6.80 0.53 31.26
CA LEU A 26 6.04 1.64 30.68
C LEU A 26 4.59 1.19 30.55
N GLY A 27 3.73 1.70 31.44
CA GLY A 27 2.29 1.46 31.38
C GLY A 27 1.74 1.75 29.98
N MET A 28 0.75 0.94 29.59
CA MET A 28 -0.04 1.15 28.39
C MET A 28 -0.54 2.60 28.35
N GLY A 29 0.02 3.40 27.43
CA GLY A 29 -0.22 4.86 27.40
C GLY A 29 1.01 5.73 27.18
N SER A 30 2.19 5.19 26.88
CA SER A 30 3.31 6.04 26.45
C SER A 30 3.12 6.51 25.00
N LEU A 31 2.69 7.77 24.88
CA LEU A 31 2.83 8.62 23.70
C LEU A 31 4.22 8.39 23.07
N TRP A 32 4.22 8.06 21.77
CA TRP A 32 5.41 8.10 20.92
C TRP A 32 6.00 9.53 20.94
N THR A 33 6.91 9.82 21.86
CA THR A 33 7.72 11.03 21.78
C THR A 33 8.98 10.75 20.96
N PRO A 34 9.32 11.57 19.95
CA PRO A 34 10.56 11.47 19.19
C PRO A 34 11.76 11.94 20.02
N ALA A 35 12.04 11.25 21.13
CA ALA A 35 12.98 11.71 22.15
C ALA A 35 14.40 11.12 22.02
N HIS A 36 14.67 10.21 21.08
CA HIS A 36 15.97 9.55 20.95
C HIS A 36 16.56 9.75 19.55
N ARG A 37 16.96 11.00 19.26
CA ARG A 37 17.84 11.32 18.13
C ARG A 37 19.28 11.34 18.64
N LEU A 38 20.14 10.48 18.10
CA LEU A 38 21.58 10.53 18.36
C LEU A 38 22.27 11.18 17.16
N LEU A 39 22.78 12.39 17.32
CA LEU A 39 23.52 13.09 16.26
C LEU A 39 24.71 12.26 15.80
N ALA A 40 25.08 12.37 14.51
CA ALA A 40 26.14 11.55 13.93
C ALA A 40 27.49 11.62 14.67
N ALA A 41 27.82 12.78 15.25
CA ALA A 41 29.02 12.96 16.06
C ALA A 41 29.08 12.11 17.35
N HIS A 42 27.96 11.50 17.75
CA HIS A 42 27.83 10.68 18.96
C HIS A 42 27.41 9.24 18.66
N ALA A 43 27.58 8.79 17.40
CA ALA A 43 27.19 7.44 17.00
C ALA A 43 27.96 6.36 17.79
N PRO A 44 27.28 5.27 18.19
CA PRO A 44 27.94 4.16 18.88
C PRO A 44 28.90 3.40 17.95
N ALA A 45 29.83 2.65 18.55
CA ALA A 45 30.72 1.77 17.80
C ALA A 45 29.91 0.77 16.96
N GLY A 46 30.21 0.66 15.66
CA GLY A 46 29.48 -0.19 14.72
C GLY A 46 28.44 0.55 13.85
N CYS A 47 28.16 1.82 14.15
CA CYS A 47 27.28 2.66 13.34
C CYS A 47 28.10 3.82 12.72
N PRO A 48 28.82 3.59 11.61
CA PRO A 48 29.63 4.64 11.00
C PRO A 48 28.72 5.80 10.55
N ALA A 49 29.13 7.03 10.86
CA ALA A 49 28.46 8.22 10.36
C ALA A 49 28.53 8.27 8.82
N PRO A 50 27.49 8.74 8.12
CA PRO A 50 27.54 8.90 6.67
C PRO A 50 28.69 9.85 6.29
N PRO A 51 29.59 9.43 5.37
CA PRO A 51 30.76 10.21 4.99
C PRO A 51 30.35 11.48 4.24
N ASP A 52 31.10 12.56 4.46
CA ASP A 52 30.96 13.83 3.74
C ASP A 52 29.51 14.33 3.62
N PHE A 53 28.70 14.10 4.66
CA PHE A 53 27.28 14.43 4.64
C PHE A 53 27.05 15.94 4.42
N PRO A 54 26.03 16.36 3.63
CA PRO A 54 25.85 17.75 3.25
C PRO A 54 25.78 18.72 4.43
N VAL A 55 26.58 19.79 4.36
CA VAL A 55 26.61 20.85 5.38
C VAL A 55 25.26 21.57 5.43
N GLY A 56 24.71 21.74 6.63
CA GLY A 56 23.43 22.44 6.85
C GLY A 56 22.22 21.51 6.94
N ILE A 57 22.37 20.22 6.58
CA ILE A 57 21.34 19.20 6.76
C ILE A 57 21.72 18.33 7.96
N ASN A 58 20.83 18.27 8.97
CA ASN A 58 21.08 17.47 10.16
C ASN A 58 20.82 15.99 9.88
N VAL A 59 21.80 15.14 10.19
CA VAL A 59 21.70 13.67 10.17
C VAL A 59 21.91 13.09 11.56
N PHE A 60 21.07 12.13 11.92
CA PHE A 60 21.01 11.52 13.24
C PHE A 60 20.51 10.07 13.13
N LEU A 61 20.91 9.23 14.09
CA LEU A 61 20.28 7.93 14.27
C LEU A 61 18.93 8.12 14.95
N GLN A 62 17.93 7.43 14.42
CA GLN A 62 16.59 7.36 14.98
C GLN A 62 16.06 5.93 14.82
N ALA A 63 15.23 5.48 15.76
CA ALA A 63 14.49 4.24 15.57
C ALA A 63 13.44 4.40 14.46
N PHE A 64 13.27 3.36 13.65
CA PHE A 64 12.15 3.22 12.72
C PHE A 64 11.27 2.08 13.21
N THR A 65 9.96 2.31 13.26
CA THR A 65 9.00 1.23 13.49
C THR A 65 7.77 1.51 12.67
N ASN A 66 7.35 0.54 11.87
CA ASN A 66 6.09 0.67 11.16
C ASN A 66 4.90 0.61 12.15
N TRP A 67 3.69 0.93 11.68
CA TRP A 67 2.53 1.01 12.58
C TRP A 67 2.21 -0.31 13.29
N THR A 68 2.42 -1.46 12.64
CA THR A 68 2.20 -2.78 13.29
C THR A 68 3.25 -3.10 14.33
N GLY A 69 4.47 -2.59 14.18
CA GLY A 69 5.63 -2.98 14.98
C GLY A 69 6.34 -4.25 14.48
N GLU A 70 5.93 -4.82 13.34
CA GLU A 70 6.58 -6.00 12.76
C GLU A 70 7.92 -5.66 12.11
N ILE A 71 8.07 -4.44 11.59
CA ILE A 71 9.36 -3.89 11.15
C ILE A 71 9.79 -2.86 12.18
N ALA A 72 10.82 -3.19 12.96
CA ALA A 72 11.37 -2.34 14.01
C ALA A 72 12.90 -2.34 13.95
N ILE A 73 13.47 -1.18 13.63
CA ILE A 73 14.92 -0.96 13.52
C ILE A 73 15.34 0.01 14.61
N ASP A 74 16.22 -0.43 15.51
CA ASP A 74 16.63 0.37 16.68
C ASP A 74 17.33 1.68 16.29
N GLN A 75 18.15 1.63 15.25
CA GLN A 75 18.99 2.74 14.81
C GLN A 75 19.14 2.72 13.29
N VAL A 76 18.57 3.71 12.63
CA VAL A 76 18.77 3.97 11.20
C VAL A 76 19.08 5.45 10.99
N TRP A 77 19.98 5.75 10.05
CA TRP A 77 20.30 7.13 9.72
C TRP A 77 19.08 7.83 9.14
N THR A 78 18.75 8.97 9.72
CA THR A 78 17.62 9.80 9.33
C THR A 78 18.09 11.24 9.23
N CYS A 79 17.59 11.96 8.24
CA CYS A 79 17.77 13.39 8.13
C CYS A 79 16.42 14.08 7.92
N GLN A 80 16.40 15.39 8.09
CA GLN A 80 15.21 16.22 7.90
C GLN A 80 15.55 17.32 6.90
N PRO A 81 15.30 17.11 5.60
CA PRO A 81 15.47 18.17 4.60
C PRO A 81 14.46 19.29 4.89
N SER A 82 14.81 20.53 4.54
CA SER A 82 13.95 21.71 4.74
C SER A 82 13.27 22.19 3.46
N SER A 83 13.75 21.74 2.31
CA SER A 83 13.30 22.16 0.98
C SER A 83 13.45 21.03 -0.04
N ALA A 84 12.85 21.19 -1.23
CA ALA A 84 13.04 20.27 -2.34
C ALA A 84 14.52 20.26 -2.82
N ASP A 85 15.20 21.41 -2.75
CA ASP A 85 16.62 21.53 -3.10
C ASP A 85 17.52 20.69 -2.17
N ASP A 86 17.18 20.62 -0.87
CA ASP A 86 17.89 19.74 0.07
C ASP A 86 17.77 18.26 -0.34
N VAL A 87 16.61 17.85 -0.86
CA VAL A 87 16.42 16.47 -1.35
C VAL A 87 17.29 16.20 -2.58
N VAL A 88 17.44 17.17 -3.48
CA VAL A 88 18.35 17.08 -4.64
C VAL A 88 19.82 17.00 -4.20
N VAL A 89 20.23 17.81 -3.22
CA VAL A 89 21.58 17.76 -2.65
C VAL A 89 21.85 16.39 -2.04
N LEU A 90 20.89 15.85 -1.29
CA LEU A 90 20.99 14.51 -0.70
C LEU A 90 21.08 13.41 -1.76
N ALA A 91 20.29 13.49 -2.84
CA ALA A 91 20.33 12.49 -3.92
C ALA A 91 21.70 12.45 -4.61
N ASN A 92 22.28 13.61 -4.92
CA ASN A 92 23.61 13.67 -5.53
C ASN A 92 24.70 13.19 -4.55
N TRP A 93 24.63 13.56 -3.28
CA TRP A 93 25.51 13.02 -2.24
C TRP A 93 25.41 11.49 -2.14
N ALA A 94 24.19 10.95 -2.11
CA ALA A 94 23.95 9.53 -1.96
C ALA A 94 24.52 8.73 -3.13
N ARG A 95 24.39 9.25 -4.35
CA ARG A 95 25.03 8.70 -5.54
C ARG A 95 26.55 8.64 -5.42
N GLU A 96 27.19 9.71 -4.96
CA GLU A 96 28.65 9.78 -4.81
C GLU A 96 29.16 8.84 -3.72
N GLN A 97 28.38 8.63 -2.67
CA GLN A 97 28.77 7.84 -1.49
C GLN A 97 28.25 6.40 -1.49
N GLY A 98 27.44 6.01 -2.48
CA GLY A 98 26.84 4.67 -2.56
C GLY A 98 25.79 4.40 -1.47
N TYR A 99 24.95 5.40 -1.16
CA TYR A 99 23.84 5.29 -0.21
C TYR A 99 22.50 5.22 -0.93
N HIS A 100 21.55 4.52 -0.33
CA HIS A 100 20.14 4.59 -0.68
C HIS A 100 19.42 5.69 0.10
N LEU A 101 18.36 6.22 -0.49
CA LEU A 101 17.48 7.24 0.07
C LEU A 101 16.04 6.76 0.08
N ARG A 102 15.37 6.87 1.23
CA ARG A 102 13.97 6.47 1.39
C ARG A 102 13.16 7.59 2.03
N ALA A 103 12.06 7.97 1.40
CA ALA A 103 11.12 8.91 2.02
C ALA A 103 10.51 8.29 3.29
N ARG A 104 10.53 9.04 4.38
CA ARG A 104 9.89 8.67 5.65
C ARG A 104 8.73 9.63 5.89
N GLY A 105 7.52 9.11 5.65
CA GLY A 105 6.27 9.72 6.11
C GLY A 105 5.95 9.32 7.56
N PHE A 106 4.68 9.05 7.84
CA PHE A 106 4.19 8.68 9.17
C PHE A 106 4.41 7.20 9.55
N MET A 107 5.17 6.44 8.74
CA MET A 107 5.57 5.05 9.01
C MET A 107 4.38 4.07 9.13
N HIS A 108 3.25 4.35 8.49
CA HIS A 108 2.05 3.51 8.63
C HIS A 108 2.09 2.21 7.80
N ASN A 109 2.84 2.19 6.71
CA ASN A 109 2.87 1.10 5.74
C ASN A 109 3.32 -0.24 6.35
N TRP A 110 2.65 -1.35 6.01
CA TRP A 110 3.03 -2.69 6.48
C TRP A 110 4.23 -3.21 5.68
N SER A 111 4.17 -3.07 4.35
CA SER A 111 5.15 -3.66 3.43
C SER A 111 6.56 -3.06 3.56
N PRO A 112 7.61 -3.86 3.29
CA PRO A 112 9.00 -3.48 3.50
C PRO A 112 9.54 -2.53 2.39
N LEU A 113 8.75 -1.53 1.99
CA LEU A 113 9.09 -0.55 0.95
C LEU A 113 10.04 0.54 1.45
N VAL A 114 10.01 0.85 2.75
CA VAL A 114 10.90 1.87 3.35
C VAL A 114 12.20 1.21 3.80
N VAL A 115 12.11 0.26 4.72
CA VAL A 115 13.23 -0.56 5.21
C VAL A 115 12.79 -2.01 5.34
N THR A 116 13.75 -2.92 5.26
CA THR A 116 13.55 -4.36 5.50
C THR A 116 13.89 -4.71 6.96
N PRO A 117 13.38 -5.82 7.51
CA PRO A 117 13.74 -6.27 8.87
C PRO A 117 15.24 -6.43 9.13
N GLU A 118 16.03 -6.65 8.07
CA GLU A 118 17.49 -6.84 8.12
C GLU A 118 18.27 -5.52 8.14
N THR A 119 17.59 -4.37 7.98
CA THR A 119 18.23 -3.05 7.99
C THR A 119 18.89 -2.77 9.34
N THR A 120 20.11 -2.25 9.31
CA THR A 120 20.87 -1.84 10.52
C THR A 120 21.42 -0.44 10.35
N CYS A 121 22.01 0.11 11.41
CA CYS A 121 22.72 1.40 11.33
C CYS A 121 23.96 1.38 10.42
N SER A 122 24.42 0.19 10.00
CA SER A 122 25.53 0.01 9.06
C SER A 122 25.07 -0.19 7.63
N THR A 123 23.77 -0.42 7.40
CA THR A 123 23.18 -0.44 6.06
C THR A 123 23.33 0.95 5.44
N PRO A 124 23.83 1.08 4.20
CA PRO A 124 24.06 2.37 3.57
C PRO A 124 22.75 3.00 3.09
N VAL A 125 21.91 3.41 4.04
CA VAL A 125 20.61 4.03 3.78
C VAL A 125 20.40 5.23 4.69
N VAL A 126 19.82 6.30 4.14
CA VAL A 126 19.34 7.46 4.92
C VAL A 126 17.85 7.64 4.68
N LEU A 127 17.09 7.75 5.76
CA LEU A 127 15.66 8.08 5.73
C LEU A 127 15.46 9.60 5.72
N LEU A 128 14.56 10.08 4.87
CA LEU A 128 14.27 11.51 4.72
C LEU A 128 12.91 11.80 5.37
N ASP A 129 12.91 12.38 6.55
CA ASP A 129 11.68 12.74 7.27
C ASP A 129 11.02 13.96 6.62
N PHE A 130 9.98 13.68 5.82
CA PHE A 130 9.18 14.72 5.17
C PHE A 130 8.03 15.20 6.07
N THR A 131 7.75 14.61 7.24
CA THR A 131 6.52 14.96 8.00
C THR A 131 6.51 16.39 8.56
N ASN A 132 7.68 17.02 8.65
CA ASN A 132 7.86 18.39 9.14
C ASN A 132 8.42 19.35 8.08
N ALA A 133 8.52 18.90 6.83
CA ALA A 133 9.05 19.66 5.69
C ALA A 133 8.23 19.33 4.43
N LEU A 134 8.26 20.15 3.38
CA LEU A 134 7.44 19.87 2.19
C LEU A 134 5.94 19.67 2.55
N THR A 135 5.40 20.53 3.41
CA THR A 135 4.00 20.46 3.91
C THR A 135 3.11 21.58 3.38
N SER A 136 3.57 22.31 2.35
CA SER A 136 2.86 23.41 1.71
C SER A 136 1.56 22.94 1.06
N LYS A 137 0.53 23.81 1.08
CA LYS A 137 -0.78 23.57 0.49
C LYS A 137 -1.25 24.86 -0.19
N GLU A 138 -1.68 24.79 -1.44
CA GLU A 138 -2.15 25.94 -2.22
C GLU A 138 -3.26 25.51 -3.18
N ILE A 139 -4.38 26.22 -3.24
CA ILE A 139 -5.38 26.05 -4.31
C ILE A 139 -4.86 26.74 -5.56
N VAL A 140 -4.56 25.97 -6.61
CA VAL A 140 -3.88 26.44 -7.82
C VAL A 140 -4.81 26.56 -9.04
N SER A 141 -5.99 25.95 -8.99
CA SER A 141 -7.01 26.07 -10.04
C SER A 141 -8.41 25.98 -9.46
N ASN A 142 -9.38 26.54 -10.18
CA ASN A 142 -10.82 26.42 -9.91
C ASN A 142 -11.56 25.58 -10.98
N THR A 143 -10.92 25.20 -12.08
CA THR A 143 -11.56 24.40 -13.16
C THR A 143 -10.53 23.52 -13.90
N PRO A 144 -10.49 22.21 -13.62
CA PRO A 144 -11.05 21.59 -12.42
C PRO A 144 -10.43 22.24 -11.16
N PRO A 145 -11.15 22.31 -10.03
CA PRO A 145 -10.53 22.73 -8.78
C PRO A 145 -9.32 21.84 -8.48
N ALA A 146 -8.19 22.45 -8.11
CA ALA A 146 -6.95 21.72 -7.90
C ALA A 146 -6.14 22.30 -6.75
N VAL A 147 -5.48 21.41 -6.01
CA VAL A 147 -4.60 21.73 -4.89
C VAL A 147 -3.18 21.26 -5.20
N ARG A 148 -2.21 22.15 -5.05
CA ARG A 148 -0.80 21.79 -4.99
C ARG A 148 -0.43 21.52 -3.54
N VAL A 149 0.12 20.36 -3.25
CA VAL A 149 0.42 19.90 -1.90
C VAL A 149 1.81 19.26 -1.86
N GLY A 150 2.59 19.60 -0.84
CA GLY A 150 3.89 18.98 -0.61
C GLY A 150 3.73 17.55 -0.08
N ALA A 151 4.62 16.65 -0.49
CA ALA A 151 4.49 15.21 -0.25
C ALA A 151 4.51 14.81 1.24
N GLY A 152 5.07 15.67 2.11
CA GLY A 152 5.12 15.47 3.56
C GLY A 152 3.82 15.79 4.30
N THR A 153 2.89 16.49 3.64
CA THR A 153 1.60 16.89 4.24
C THR A 153 0.80 15.66 4.68
N SER A 154 0.21 15.69 5.87
CA SER A 154 -0.73 14.64 6.30
C SER A 154 -2.05 14.74 5.52
N LEU A 155 -2.74 13.62 5.36
CA LEU A 155 -4.06 13.59 4.76
C LEU A 155 -5.07 14.39 5.60
N ASP A 156 -4.96 14.37 6.92
CA ASP A 156 -5.73 15.22 7.84
C ASP A 156 -5.59 16.71 7.54
N ASP A 157 -4.35 17.18 7.36
CA ASP A 157 -4.06 18.58 7.06
C ASP A 157 -4.55 18.97 5.65
N LEU A 158 -4.40 18.07 4.68
CA LEU A 158 -4.92 18.28 3.33
C LEU A 158 -6.45 18.43 3.36
N LEU A 159 -7.16 17.47 3.95
CA LEU A 159 -8.62 17.51 3.95
C LEU A 159 -9.17 18.65 4.81
N GLN A 160 -8.48 19.06 5.89
CA GLN A 160 -8.83 20.27 6.64
C GLN A 160 -8.76 21.50 5.74
N PHE A 161 -7.64 21.67 5.03
CA PHE A 161 -7.42 22.80 4.14
C PHE A 161 -8.43 22.85 2.98
N LEU A 162 -8.78 21.69 2.42
CA LEU A 162 -9.81 21.59 1.39
C LEU A 162 -11.19 21.96 1.94
N GLU A 163 -11.57 21.46 3.12
CA GLU A 163 -12.87 21.78 3.73
C GLU A 163 -13.03 23.29 3.97
N GLU A 164 -11.98 23.97 4.47
CA GLU A 164 -11.94 25.43 4.65
C GLU A 164 -12.10 26.20 3.33
N ALA A 165 -11.66 25.61 2.21
CA ALA A 165 -11.84 26.14 0.86
C ALA A 165 -13.18 25.75 0.20
N GLY A 166 -14.05 24.99 0.90
CA GLY A 166 -15.30 24.46 0.33
C GLY A 166 -15.11 23.30 -0.64
N LEU A 167 -13.95 22.65 -0.60
CA LEU A 167 -13.54 21.52 -1.45
C LEU A 167 -13.41 20.24 -0.62
N GLY A 168 -13.36 19.10 -1.27
CA GLY A 168 -13.24 17.80 -0.62
C GLY A 168 -12.82 16.69 -1.58
N VAL A 169 -12.93 15.45 -1.12
CA VAL A 169 -12.68 14.24 -1.91
C VAL A 169 -13.80 13.22 -1.67
N THR A 170 -14.07 12.40 -2.67
CA THR A 170 -15.13 11.38 -2.68
C THR A 170 -14.82 10.22 -1.77
N SER A 171 -13.56 9.83 -1.75
CA SER A 171 -13.02 8.75 -0.94
C SER A 171 -11.54 9.04 -0.69
N CYS A 172 -11.03 8.52 0.42
CA CYS A 172 -9.63 8.55 0.81
C CYS A 172 -9.39 7.44 1.83
N PRO A 173 -8.12 7.11 2.15
CA PRO A 173 -7.82 6.26 3.29
C PRO A 173 -8.53 6.71 4.58
N ALA A 174 -8.92 5.75 5.40
CA ALA A 174 -9.62 6.01 6.66
C ALA A 174 -8.77 6.64 7.78
N PRO A 175 -7.45 6.36 7.88
CA PRO A 175 -6.54 7.12 8.73
C PRO A 175 -6.10 8.43 8.06
N GLY A 176 -6.11 9.53 8.82
CA GLY A 176 -5.66 10.84 8.34
C GLY A 176 -4.17 11.13 8.60
N ASP A 177 -3.50 10.35 9.45
CA ASP A 177 -2.08 10.46 9.77
C ASP A 177 -1.18 9.77 8.74
N LEU A 178 -1.50 9.96 7.45
CA LEU A 178 -0.75 9.44 6.31
C LEU A 178 -0.19 10.59 5.49
N SER A 179 1.06 10.53 5.08
CA SER A 179 1.67 11.55 4.22
C SER A 179 1.14 11.41 2.80
N ILE A 180 0.85 12.51 2.08
CA ILE A 180 0.38 12.46 0.69
C ILE A 180 1.33 11.65 -0.20
N GLY A 181 2.65 11.81 -0.06
CA GLY A 181 3.63 11.01 -0.82
C GLY A 181 3.48 9.51 -0.57
N GLY A 182 3.27 9.11 0.70
CA GLY A 182 3.02 7.72 1.07
C GLY A 182 1.69 7.19 0.55
N VAL A 183 0.62 7.99 0.60
CA VAL A 183 -0.70 7.63 0.05
C VAL A 183 -0.60 7.38 -1.46
N LEU A 184 0.10 8.25 -2.20
CA LEU A 184 0.25 8.09 -3.65
C LEU A 184 1.16 6.90 -4.00
N ALA A 185 2.22 6.68 -3.21
CA ALA A 185 3.19 5.62 -3.49
C ALA A 185 2.56 4.23 -3.61
N ILE A 186 1.45 3.96 -2.92
CA ILE A 186 0.78 2.65 -2.89
C ILE A 186 -0.65 2.66 -3.48
N GLY A 187 -1.09 3.77 -4.09
CA GLY A 187 -2.45 3.87 -4.63
C GLY A 187 -3.53 3.93 -3.54
N GLY A 188 -3.29 4.71 -2.48
CA GLY A 188 -4.13 4.75 -1.30
C GLY A 188 -5.56 5.19 -1.63
N HIS A 189 -6.52 4.47 -1.07
CA HIS A 189 -7.93 4.55 -1.45
C HIS A 189 -8.83 4.47 -0.21
N GLY A 190 -10.10 4.84 -0.41
CA GLY A 190 -11.18 4.59 0.55
C GLY A 190 -12.13 3.53 0.03
N THR A 191 -13.43 3.84 0.10
CA THR A 191 -14.50 3.11 -0.57
C THR A 191 -15.40 4.07 -1.32
N GLY A 192 -15.86 3.67 -2.50
CA GLY A 192 -16.86 4.40 -3.26
C GLY A 192 -16.90 4.01 -4.73
N ILE A 193 -18.10 3.71 -5.21
CA ILE A 193 -18.50 3.75 -6.62
C ILE A 193 -19.70 4.70 -6.74
N PRO A 194 -20.10 5.15 -7.95
CA PRO A 194 -21.32 5.93 -8.08
C PRO A 194 -22.53 5.11 -7.60
N ALA A 195 -23.41 5.68 -6.77
CA ALA A 195 -24.72 5.08 -6.52
C ALA A 195 -25.54 4.97 -7.82
N ALA A 196 -26.59 4.17 -7.84
CA ALA A 196 -27.46 4.05 -9.00
C ALA A 196 -28.10 5.41 -9.35
N GLY A 197 -27.74 5.94 -10.53
CA GLY A 197 -28.18 7.28 -10.98
C GLY A 197 -27.35 8.45 -10.43
N GLU A 198 -26.33 8.20 -9.61
CA GLU A 198 -25.35 9.22 -9.23
C GLU A 198 -24.50 9.57 -10.45
N SER A 199 -24.37 10.87 -10.72
CA SER A 199 -23.51 11.39 -11.78
C SER A 199 -22.24 11.96 -11.18
N ARG A 200 -21.11 11.66 -11.84
CA ARG A 200 -19.80 12.20 -11.47
C ARG A 200 -19.78 13.73 -11.58
N SER A 201 -19.23 14.40 -10.57
CA SER A 201 -18.93 15.84 -10.59
C SER A 201 -17.51 16.13 -11.09
N ILE A 202 -17.24 17.37 -11.50
CA ILE A 202 -15.88 17.80 -11.85
C ILE A 202 -14.94 17.67 -10.64
N GLY A 203 -13.72 17.21 -10.87
CA GLY A 203 -12.69 16.89 -9.89
C GLY A 203 -12.85 15.50 -9.27
N GLN A 204 -14.00 14.86 -9.43
CA GLN A 204 -14.35 13.62 -8.76
C GLN A 204 -13.69 12.41 -9.42
N THR A 205 -13.20 11.48 -8.60
CA THR A 205 -12.81 10.13 -9.01
C THR A 205 -13.26 9.12 -7.95
N PHE A 206 -13.59 7.91 -8.40
CA PHE A 206 -13.98 6.79 -7.55
C PHE A 206 -12.84 5.77 -7.36
N GLY A 207 -11.70 5.98 -8.03
CA GLY A 207 -10.48 5.20 -7.84
C GLY A 207 -9.68 5.63 -6.61
N SER A 208 -8.36 5.48 -6.70
CA SER A 208 -7.40 5.86 -5.66
C SER A 208 -7.13 7.37 -5.65
N MET A 209 -6.46 7.82 -4.59
CA MET A 209 -5.92 9.18 -4.53
C MET A 209 -4.89 9.45 -5.64
N SER A 210 -4.23 8.42 -6.18
CA SER A 210 -3.29 8.54 -7.31
C SER A 210 -3.98 8.91 -8.61
N ASN A 211 -5.25 8.56 -8.79
CA ASN A 211 -5.96 8.98 -10.00
C ASN A 211 -6.23 10.50 -10.03
N ARG A 212 -6.09 11.20 -8.90
CA ARG A 212 -6.30 12.65 -8.81
C ARG A 212 -5.14 13.48 -9.31
N VAL A 213 -3.97 12.89 -9.54
CA VAL A 213 -2.75 13.63 -9.89
C VAL A 213 -2.90 14.29 -11.27
N LEU A 214 -2.73 15.61 -11.30
CA LEU A 214 -2.65 16.44 -12.51
C LEU A 214 -1.21 16.77 -12.91
N SER A 215 -0.31 16.88 -11.93
CA SER A 215 1.13 17.00 -12.14
C SER A 215 1.90 16.58 -10.90
N MET A 216 3.15 16.20 -11.06
CA MET A 216 4.02 15.74 -9.97
C MET A 216 5.44 16.29 -10.16
N THR A 217 6.06 16.74 -9.07
CA THR A 217 7.48 17.08 -9.04
C THR A 217 8.23 16.02 -8.25
N ILE A 218 9.24 15.42 -8.89
CA ILE A 218 10.09 14.38 -8.33
C ILE A 218 11.57 14.79 -8.35
N VAL A 219 12.39 14.08 -7.59
CA VAL A 219 13.85 14.06 -7.80
C VAL A 219 14.18 12.94 -8.79
N ALA A 220 14.79 13.30 -9.91
CA ALA A 220 15.14 12.37 -10.98
C ALA A 220 16.52 12.70 -11.56
N TRP A 221 17.14 11.70 -12.18
CA TRP A 221 18.36 11.86 -12.94
C TRP A 221 18.15 12.71 -14.19
N ASP A 222 19.00 13.72 -14.36
CA ASP A 222 19.07 14.54 -15.57
C ASP A 222 20.37 14.17 -16.33
N PRO A 223 20.27 13.49 -17.49
CA PRO A 223 21.43 13.08 -18.25
C PRO A 223 22.20 14.25 -18.88
N GLU A 224 21.57 15.42 -19.10
CA GLU A 224 22.24 16.61 -19.62
C GLU A 224 23.09 17.27 -18.54
N LEU A 225 22.60 17.28 -17.29
CA LEU A 225 23.34 17.81 -16.14
C LEU A 225 24.35 16.80 -15.57
N GLY A 226 24.14 15.51 -15.81
CA GLY A 226 24.92 14.45 -15.17
C GLY A 226 24.73 14.44 -13.64
N ALA A 227 23.53 14.82 -13.17
CA ALA A 227 23.17 14.95 -11.77
C ALA A 227 21.67 14.67 -11.56
N TYR A 228 21.28 14.34 -10.32
CA TYR A 228 19.87 14.38 -9.92
C TYR A 228 19.40 15.84 -9.83
N ALA A 229 18.18 16.11 -10.27
CA ALA A 229 17.54 17.41 -10.25
C ALA A 229 16.02 17.27 -10.03
N LEU A 230 15.32 18.39 -9.82
CA LEU A 230 13.86 18.40 -9.81
C LEU A 230 13.32 18.28 -11.23
N ARG A 231 12.41 17.34 -11.45
CA ARG A 231 11.65 17.19 -12.70
C ARG A 231 10.16 17.26 -12.39
N THR A 232 9.45 18.15 -13.07
CA THR A 232 7.98 18.23 -13.01
C THR A 232 7.40 17.59 -14.25
N LEU A 233 6.45 16.68 -14.08
CA LEU A 233 5.73 16.01 -15.15
C LEU A 233 4.23 16.27 -14.99
N ASP A 234 3.57 16.61 -16.10
CA ASP A 234 2.12 16.79 -16.16
C ASP A 234 1.41 15.46 -16.48
N ARG A 235 0.12 15.34 -16.18
CA ARG A 235 -0.67 14.11 -16.37
C ARG A 235 -0.80 13.63 -17.81
N THR A 236 -0.45 14.47 -18.77
CA THR A 236 -0.37 14.12 -20.20
C THR A 236 0.97 13.55 -20.61
N ASP A 237 1.99 13.63 -19.75
CA ASP A 237 3.30 13.04 -19.99
C ASP A 237 3.21 11.51 -19.84
N PRO A 238 3.58 10.72 -20.87
CA PRO A 238 3.56 9.26 -20.79
C PRO A 238 4.45 8.71 -19.67
N ASP A 239 5.51 9.40 -19.28
CA ASP A 239 6.42 8.93 -18.23
C ASP A 239 5.78 9.04 -16.83
N LEU A 240 4.75 9.89 -16.65
CA LEU A 240 4.08 10.03 -15.35
C LEU A 240 3.37 8.72 -14.94
N GLN A 241 3.03 7.84 -15.89
CA GLN A 241 2.37 6.56 -15.61
C GLN A 241 3.09 5.74 -14.52
N ALA A 242 4.42 5.72 -14.56
CA ALA A 242 5.26 4.98 -13.61
C ALA A 242 5.35 5.65 -12.22
N LEU A 243 4.95 6.93 -12.12
CA LEU A 243 5.10 7.76 -10.93
C LEU A 243 3.79 7.89 -10.12
N LEU A 244 2.63 7.73 -10.78
CA LEU A 244 1.30 7.81 -10.14
C LEU A 244 1.17 6.85 -8.95
N VAL A 245 1.67 5.63 -9.11
CA VAL A 245 1.94 4.67 -8.04
C VAL A 245 3.35 4.14 -8.31
N SER A 246 4.27 4.35 -7.38
CA SER A 246 5.70 4.10 -7.60
C SER A 246 6.34 3.17 -6.56
N LEU A 247 5.58 2.75 -5.54
CA LEU A 247 6.04 1.91 -4.43
C LEU A 247 7.26 2.49 -3.68
N GLY A 248 7.46 3.81 -3.78
CA GLY A 248 8.62 4.49 -3.22
C GLY A 248 9.90 4.37 -4.06
N ARG A 249 9.86 3.90 -5.31
CA ARG A 249 10.99 3.94 -6.26
C ARG A 249 11.32 5.34 -6.81
N THR A 250 10.69 6.37 -6.26
CA THR A 250 10.96 7.78 -6.57
C THR A 250 10.76 8.63 -5.32
N LEU A 251 11.38 9.81 -5.28
CA LEU A 251 11.15 10.82 -4.25
C LEU A 251 10.26 11.93 -4.80
N ILE A 252 8.99 11.91 -4.40
CA ILE A 252 8.01 12.97 -4.71
C ILE A 252 8.22 14.12 -3.72
N VAL A 253 8.37 15.34 -4.22
CA VAL A 253 8.51 16.54 -3.35
C VAL A 253 7.19 17.30 -3.23
N ASP A 254 6.45 17.44 -4.33
CA ASP A 254 5.11 18.03 -4.36
C ASP A 254 4.29 17.47 -5.52
N VAL A 255 2.97 17.62 -5.41
CA VAL A 255 2.00 17.10 -6.37
C VAL A 255 0.81 18.06 -6.49
N THR A 256 0.24 18.16 -7.69
CA THR A 256 -1.04 18.84 -7.93
C THR A 256 -2.14 17.80 -8.08
N LEU A 257 -3.18 17.89 -7.26
CA LEU A 257 -4.33 16.98 -7.27
C LEU A 257 -5.60 17.72 -7.72
N GLN A 258 -6.41 17.12 -8.58
CA GLN A 258 -7.80 17.56 -8.75
C GLN A 258 -8.63 17.22 -7.52
N VAL A 259 -9.53 18.13 -7.18
CA VAL A 259 -10.45 18.03 -6.05
C VAL A 259 -11.83 18.52 -6.48
N GLU A 260 -12.86 18.10 -5.75
CA GLU A 260 -14.25 18.41 -6.03
C GLU A 260 -14.83 19.36 -4.98
N ALA A 261 -16.03 19.86 -5.25
CA ALA A 261 -16.81 20.58 -4.24
C ALA A 261 -17.06 19.67 -3.03
N ASN A 262 -16.97 20.24 -1.82
CA ASN A 262 -17.18 19.45 -0.61
C ASN A 262 -18.65 19.07 -0.43
N GLU A 263 -18.92 17.77 -0.33
CA GLU A 263 -20.25 17.24 -0.08
C GLU A 263 -20.50 17.00 1.40
N ASN A 264 -21.78 17.05 1.77
CA ASN A 264 -22.22 16.51 3.05
C ASN A 264 -22.52 15.01 2.87
N LEU A 265 -21.97 14.18 3.74
CA LEU A 265 -22.24 12.75 3.78
C LEU A 265 -23.14 12.45 4.97
N ARG A 266 -23.96 11.42 4.83
CA ARG A 266 -24.55 10.67 5.94
C ARG A 266 -23.78 9.36 6.07
N CYS A 267 -23.42 8.95 7.28
CA CYS A 267 -22.83 7.64 7.55
C CYS A 267 -23.75 6.86 8.48
N GLU A 268 -24.30 5.76 8.00
CA GLU A 268 -25.14 4.84 8.76
C GLU A 268 -24.34 3.58 9.12
N SER A 269 -24.51 3.07 10.34
CA SER A 269 -23.90 1.83 10.81
C SER A 269 -24.96 0.80 11.18
N TYR A 270 -24.78 -0.44 10.72
CA TYR A 270 -25.66 -1.56 11.00
C TYR A 270 -24.88 -2.71 11.65
N MET A 271 -25.44 -3.25 12.74
CA MET A 271 -24.97 -4.47 13.44
C MET A 271 -26.00 -5.61 13.39
N SER A 272 -27.10 -5.39 12.66
CA SER A 272 -28.31 -6.23 12.66
C SER A 272 -28.49 -7.09 11.40
N ILE A 273 -27.47 -7.15 10.54
CA ILE A 273 -27.48 -7.89 9.28
C ILE A 273 -26.47 -9.02 9.44
N SER A 274 -26.87 -10.26 9.18
CA SER A 274 -25.94 -11.39 9.26
C SER A 274 -25.00 -11.39 8.06
N ALA A 275 -23.82 -11.99 8.22
CA ALA A 275 -22.90 -12.23 7.12
C ALA A 275 -23.56 -13.06 6.00
N ASP A 276 -24.41 -14.02 6.36
CA ASP A 276 -25.17 -14.84 5.41
C ASP A 276 -26.14 -14.02 4.55
N GLU A 277 -26.77 -12.97 5.10
CA GLU A 277 -27.65 -12.07 4.35
C GLU A 277 -26.84 -11.05 3.54
N LEU A 278 -25.86 -10.41 4.17
CA LEU A 278 -25.05 -9.35 3.56
C LEU A 278 -24.23 -9.87 2.37
N PHE A 279 -23.65 -11.06 2.51
CA PHE A 279 -22.84 -11.74 1.50
C PHE A 279 -23.55 -12.91 0.85
N ALA A 280 -24.89 -12.87 0.79
CA ALA A 280 -25.70 -13.87 0.11
C ALA A 280 -25.33 -14.00 -1.39
N PRO A 281 -25.67 -15.12 -2.06
CA PRO A 281 -25.41 -15.27 -3.50
C PRO A 281 -26.02 -14.13 -4.34
N ALA A 282 -25.39 -13.81 -5.47
CA ALA A 282 -25.87 -12.78 -6.39
C ALA A 282 -27.35 -13.02 -6.81
N GLY A 283 -28.14 -11.95 -6.84
CA GLY A 283 -29.57 -12.00 -7.13
C GLY A 283 -30.47 -12.41 -5.95
N SER A 284 -29.90 -12.66 -4.77
CA SER A 284 -30.65 -12.79 -3.52
C SER A 284 -31.43 -11.50 -3.21
N SER A 285 -32.62 -11.65 -2.62
CA SER A 285 -33.35 -10.53 -2.03
C SER A 285 -32.90 -10.29 -0.59
N GLY A 286 -32.94 -9.05 -0.10
CA GLY A 286 -32.63 -8.73 1.29
C GLY A 286 -31.72 -7.50 1.38
N ARG A 287 -30.99 -7.38 2.49
CA ARG A 287 -30.01 -6.31 2.71
C ARG A 287 -28.61 -6.79 2.30
N THR A 288 -28.45 -7.08 1.01
CA THR A 288 -27.19 -7.53 0.41
C THR A 288 -26.21 -6.37 0.22
N PHE A 289 -24.91 -6.67 0.16
CA PHE A 289 -23.87 -5.64 0.01
C PHE A 289 -24.07 -4.80 -1.26
N ASP A 290 -24.36 -5.45 -2.39
CA ASP A 290 -24.67 -4.78 -3.66
C ASP A 290 -25.89 -3.85 -3.59
N SER A 291 -26.92 -4.18 -2.80
CA SER A 291 -28.09 -3.30 -2.63
C SER A 291 -27.73 -1.98 -1.97
N PHE A 292 -26.80 -1.98 -1.00
CA PHE A 292 -26.29 -0.75 -0.39
C PHE A 292 -25.36 0.03 -1.33
N LEU A 293 -24.59 -0.65 -2.18
CA LEU A 293 -23.81 0.00 -3.23
C LEU A 293 -24.71 0.66 -4.28
N ASP A 294 -25.81 0.03 -4.66
CA ASP A 294 -26.78 0.63 -5.57
C ASP A 294 -27.47 1.83 -4.93
N GLU A 295 -27.78 1.79 -3.64
CA GLU A 295 -28.41 2.91 -2.94
C GLU A 295 -27.45 4.08 -2.69
N SER A 296 -26.22 3.79 -2.24
CA SER A 296 -25.33 4.81 -1.66
C SER A 296 -23.92 4.84 -2.25
N GLY A 297 -23.51 3.80 -2.98
CA GLY A 297 -22.22 3.72 -3.66
C GLY A 297 -21.01 3.48 -2.77
N ARG A 298 -21.07 3.83 -1.47
CA ARG A 298 -19.93 3.78 -0.55
C ARG A 298 -20.28 2.88 0.64
N VAL A 299 -19.57 1.76 0.76
CA VAL A 299 -19.90 0.71 1.73
C VAL A 299 -18.62 0.04 2.25
N GLU A 300 -18.54 -0.15 3.56
CA GLU A 300 -17.51 -0.96 4.21
C GLU A 300 -18.16 -1.96 5.17
N ALA A 301 -17.72 -3.21 5.15
CA ALA A 301 -18.11 -4.21 6.15
C ALA A 301 -16.89 -4.66 6.95
N ILE A 302 -17.00 -4.63 8.28
CA ILE A 302 -16.01 -5.17 9.22
C ILE A 302 -16.64 -6.36 9.93
N TRP A 303 -16.16 -7.56 9.64
CA TRP A 303 -16.71 -8.81 10.17
C TRP A 303 -15.75 -9.45 11.17
N TYR A 304 -16.05 -9.29 12.47
CA TYR A 304 -15.26 -9.86 13.56
C TYR A 304 -15.25 -11.40 13.52
N PRO A 305 -14.12 -12.04 13.86
CA PRO A 305 -13.96 -13.48 13.75
C PRO A 305 -14.93 -14.19 14.71
N PHE A 306 -15.50 -15.32 14.25
CA PHE A 306 -16.48 -16.11 15.02
C PHE A 306 -17.78 -15.36 15.42
N THR A 307 -18.13 -14.28 14.72
CA THR A 307 -19.39 -13.55 14.94
C THR A 307 -20.35 -13.71 13.75
N GLN A 308 -21.65 -13.50 13.97
CA GLN A 308 -22.65 -13.68 12.91
C GLN A 308 -22.89 -12.41 12.09
N ASN A 309 -22.78 -11.23 12.71
CA ASN A 309 -23.21 -9.97 12.11
C ASN A 309 -22.01 -9.03 11.94
N PRO A 310 -21.63 -8.67 10.71
CA PRO A 310 -20.65 -7.62 10.47
C PRO A 310 -21.12 -6.25 10.99
N TRP A 311 -20.16 -5.37 11.28
CA TRP A 311 -20.38 -3.93 11.34
C TRP A 311 -20.34 -3.38 9.93
N LEU A 312 -21.50 -3.08 9.38
CA LEU A 312 -21.66 -2.44 8.08
C LEU A 312 -21.69 -0.92 8.25
N LYS A 313 -20.89 -0.20 7.48
CA LYS A 313 -20.95 1.27 7.33
C LYS A 313 -21.36 1.62 5.90
N VAL A 314 -22.30 2.55 5.77
CA VAL A 314 -22.84 3.00 4.48
C VAL A 314 -22.78 4.52 4.45
N TRP A 315 -22.15 5.10 3.42
CA TRP A 315 -22.06 6.55 3.26
C TRP A 315 -22.90 7.01 2.08
N THR A 316 -23.83 7.93 2.33
CA THR A 316 -24.74 8.48 1.33
C THR A 316 -24.50 9.98 1.17
N VAL A 317 -24.28 10.45 -0.06
CA VAL A 317 -24.25 11.90 -0.34
C VAL A 317 -25.61 12.50 0.01
N THR A 318 -25.62 13.37 1.02
CA THR A 318 -26.86 13.84 1.67
C THR A 318 -26.76 15.35 1.89
N PRO A 319 -27.23 16.18 0.95
CA PRO A 319 -27.02 17.63 1.01
C PRO A 319 -27.60 18.31 2.26
N SER A 320 -28.72 17.79 2.78
CA SER A 320 -29.43 18.33 3.96
C SER A 320 -29.50 17.30 5.07
N LYS A 321 -29.18 17.71 6.30
CA LYS A 321 -29.18 16.84 7.48
C LYS A 321 -30.53 16.13 7.66
N PRO A 322 -30.56 14.79 7.70
CA PRO A 322 -31.76 14.06 8.08
C PRO A 322 -32.16 14.37 9.53
N PHE A 323 -33.44 14.23 9.84
CA PHE A 323 -34.00 14.65 11.13
C PHE A 323 -33.32 13.95 12.32
N TRP A 324 -33.08 12.64 12.21
CA TRP A 324 -32.51 11.82 13.28
C TRP A 324 -30.99 11.73 13.29
N SER A 325 -30.32 12.11 12.18
CA SER A 325 -28.86 12.04 12.11
C SER A 325 -28.19 13.02 13.07
N ARG A 326 -27.15 12.54 13.75
CA ARG A 326 -26.27 13.37 14.59
C ARG A 326 -25.33 14.17 13.69
N GLU A 327 -25.32 15.49 13.84
CA GLU A 327 -24.37 16.33 13.11
C GLU A 327 -22.96 16.19 13.70
N VAL A 328 -21.96 16.10 12.83
CA VAL A 328 -20.54 16.03 13.20
C VAL A 328 -19.73 17.07 12.42
N ASP A 329 -18.84 17.75 13.14
CA ASP A 329 -17.96 18.82 12.63
C ASP A 329 -16.47 18.48 12.78
N SER A 330 -16.16 17.25 13.21
CA SER A 330 -14.79 16.72 13.31
C SER A 330 -14.72 15.24 12.91
N PRO A 331 -13.56 14.75 12.44
CA PRO A 331 -13.33 13.34 12.13
C PRO A 331 -13.23 12.46 13.38
N TYR A 332 -13.08 11.14 13.15
CA TYR A 332 -12.84 10.11 14.16
C TYR A 332 -13.97 9.95 15.18
N ASN A 333 -15.15 9.64 14.66
CA ASN A 333 -16.40 9.56 15.42
C ASN A 333 -16.65 8.19 16.10
N TYR A 334 -15.66 7.30 16.16
CA TYR A 334 -15.77 5.97 16.78
C TYR A 334 -14.73 5.80 17.91
N PRO A 335 -14.87 6.53 19.03
CA PRO A 335 -13.86 6.50 20.10
C PRO A 335 -13.70 5.12 20.75
N PHE A 336 -14.75 4.28 20.70
CA PHE A 336 -14.74 2.89 21.18
C PHE A 336 -13.88 1.95 20.33
N SER A 337 -13.61 2.27 19.06
CA SER A 337 -12.65 1.53 18.23
C SER A 337 -11.25 2.09 18.35
N ASP A 338 -11.12 3.41 18.52
CA ASP A 338 -9.83 4.08 18.67
C ASP A 338 -9.16 3.81 20.03
N ASN A 339 -9.93 3.44 21.05
CA ASN A 339 -9.46 3.21 22.41
C ASN A 339 -10.05 1.89 22.94
N LEU A 340 -9.26 0.83 22.88
CA LEU A 340 -9.70 -0.47 23.39
C LEU A 340 -9.80 -0.47 24.92
N PRO A 341 -10.87 -1.06 25.50
CA PRO A 341 -10.97 -1.26 26.93
C PRO A 341 -9.95 -2.31 27.42
N ASP A 342 -9.55 -2.20 28.69
CA ASP A 342 -8.58 -3.10 29.32
C ASP A 342 -8.93 -4.59 29.16
N ASP A 343 -10.22 -4.94 29.19
CA ASP A 343 -10.69 -6.31 29.00
C ASP A 343 -10.33 -6.86 27.61
N ALA A 344 -10.46 -6.05 26.56
CA ALA A 344 -10.09 -6.45 25.20
C ALA A 344 -8.57 -6.64 25.09
N VAL A 345 -7.79 -5.71 25.66
CA VAL A 345 -6.33 -5.79 25.67
C VAL A 345 -5.82 -7.00 26.46
N ASN A 346 -6.39 -7.25 27.65
CA ASN A 346 -6.06 -8.40 28.47
C ASN A 346 -6.36 -9.72 27.77
N LEU A 347 -7.43 -9.78 26.97
CA LEU A 347 -7.80 -10.98 26.23
C LEU A 347 -6.85 -11.24 25.06
N ILE A 348 -6.42 -10.20 24.34
CA ILE A 348 -5.38 -10.31 23.31
C ILE A 348 -4.07 -10.80 23.90
N ASN A 349 -3.63 -10.23 25.03
CA ASN A 349 -2.40 -10.66 25.70
C ASN A 349 -2.47 -12.15 26.07
N GLN A 350 -3.60 -12.63 26.62
CA GLN A 350 -3.78 -14.06 26.91
C GLN A 350 -3.72 -14.93 25.64
N ILE A 351 -4.32 -14.48 24.54
CA ILE A 351 -4.26 -15.20 23.24
C ILE A 351 -2.81 -15.37 22.80
N LEU A 352 -2.03 -14.29 22.84
CA LEU A 352 -0.62 -14.29 22.44
C LEU A 352 0.28 -15.07 23.42
N ASP A 353 -0.06 -15.09 24.72
CA ASP A 353 0.66 -15.81 25.78
C ASP A 353 0.33 -17.33 25.83
N GLY A 354 -0.33 -17.85 24.79
CA GLY A 354 -0.56 -19.28 24.61
C GLY A 354 -1.97 -19.78 24.93
N ALA A 355 -2.97 -18.89 24.95
CA ALA A 355 -4.39 -19.27 25.04
C ALA A 355 -5.18 -18.93 23.73
N PRO A 356 -4.77 -19.45 22.55
CA PRO A 356 -5.40 -19.10 21.27
C PRO A 356 -6.89 -19.45 21.19
N GLY A 357 -7.35 -20.43 21.98
CA GLY A 357 -8.78 -20.80 22.11
C GLY A 357 -9.70 -19.71 22.66
N LEU A 358 -9.16 -18.59 23.16
CA LEU A 358 -9.94 -17.41 23.55
C LEU A 358 -10.34 -16.53 22.37
N THR A 359 -9.88 -16.82 21.15
CA THR A 359 -10.18 -16.03 19.95
C THR A 359 -11.69 -15.85 19.68
N PRO A 360 -12.55 -16.88 19.80
CA PRO A 360 -14.00 -16.68 19.64
C PRO A 360 -14.59 -15.73 20.69
N THR A 361 -14.09 -15.77 21.93
CA THR A 361 -14.49 -14.84 22.99
C THR A 361 -14.04 -13.41 22.66
N PHE A 362 -12.84 -13.25 22.10
CA PHE A 362 -12.34 -11.95 21.68
C PHE A 362 -13.17 -11.34 20.55
N GLY A 363 -13.48 -12.10 19.51
CA GLY A 363 -14.37 -11.64 18.44
C GLY A 363 -15.75 -11.20 18.95
N GLY A 364 -16.36 -11.99 19.84
CA GLY A 364 -17.63 -11.63 20.48
C GLY A 364 -17.56 -10.38 21.36
N LEU A 365 -16.45 -10.17 22.07
CA LEU A 365 -16.21 -8.96 22.86
C LEU A 365 -16.07 -7.73 21.97
N MET A 366 -15.26 -7.80 20.91
CA MET A 366 -15.09 -6.71 19.94
C MET A 366 -16.41 -6.32 19.28
N TRP A 367 -17.22 -7.29 18.86
CA TRP A 367 -18.56 -7.04 18.35
C TRP A 367 -19.46 -6.33 19.37
N THR A 368 -19.40 -6.75 20.63
CA THR A 368 -20.20 -6.15 21.72
C THR A 368 -19.78 -4.71 21.99
N ILE A 369 -18.48 -4.44 22.04
CA ILE A 369 -17.92 -3.08 22.21
C ILE A 369 -18.41 -2.17 21.08
N THR A 370 -18.31 -2.62 19.83
CA THR A 370 -18.75 -1.85 18.67
C THR A 370 -20.25 -1.57 18.70
N ASN A 371 -21.09 -2.59 18.97
CA ASN A 371 -22.54 -2.42 18.98
C ASN A 371 -23.02 -1.48 20.11
N LEU A 372 -22.44 -1.62 21.31
CA LEU A 372 -22.76 -0.74 22.44
C LEU A 372 -22.21 0.68 22.21
N GLY A 373 -20.98 0.81 21.72
CA GLY A 373 -20.34 2.08 21.43
C GLY A 373 -21.12 2.91 20.41
N LEU A 374 -21.50 2.29 19.28
CA LEU A 374 -22.37 2.94 18.28
C LEU A 374 -23.68 3.47 18.88
N THR A 375 -24.28 2.71 19.80
CA THR A 375 -25.54 3.08 20.45
C THR A 375 -25.36 4.20 21.47
N PHE A 376 -24.40 4.08 22.39
CA PHE A 376 -24.21 5.02 23.49
C PHE A 376 -23.61 6.35 23.03
N ASP A 377 -22.75 6.34 22.02
CA ASP A 377 -22.13 7.54 21.46
C ASP A 377 -23.02 8.21 20.39
N GLY A 378 -24.16 7.59 20.05
CA GLY A 378 -25.02 8.07 18.97
C GLY A 378 -24.28 8.13 17.62
N ALA A 379 -23.40 7.16 17.36
CA ALA A 379 -22.54 7.08 16.18
C ALA A 379 -23.10 6.15 15.09
N TRP A 380 -24.32 5.62 15.27
CA TRP A 380 -24.98 4.73 14.31
C TRP A 380 -25.62 5.45 13.11
N ASP A 381 -25.89 6.76 13.21
CA ASP A 381 -26.40 7.60 12.12
C ASP A 381 -25.87 9.03 12.28
N MET A 382 -24.86 9.35 11.47
CA MET A 382 -24.13 10.62 11.53
C MET A 382 -24.24 11.36 10.21
N TRP A 383 -24.08 12.68 10.25
CA TRP A 383 -24.12 13.55 9.09
C TRP A 383 -23.14 14.71 9.25
N GLY A 384 -22.42 15.06 8.19
CA GLY A 384 -21.46 16.16 8.23
C GLY A 384 -20.68 16.30 6.93
N LYS A 385 -19.69 17.19 6.93
CA LYS A 385 -18.76 17.34 5.80
C LYS A 385 -17.98 16.05 5.55
N SER A 386 -17.64 15.80 4.28
CA SER A 386 -17.00 14.56 3.80
C SER A 386 -15.88 14.06 4.72
N LYS A 387 -14.85 14.87 4.97
CA LYS A 387 -13.71 14.56 5.87
C LYS A 387 -14.15 13.98 7.21
N ASN A 388 -15.16 14.57 7.84
CA ASN A 388 -15.58 14.22 9.20
C ASN A 388 -16.18 12.81 9.30
N LEU A 389 -16.54 12.22 8.15
CA LEU A 389 -17.05 10.86 8.03
C LEU A 389 -16.13 9.92 7.23
N LEU A 390 -15.19 10.46 6.45
CA LEU A 390 -14.18 9.67 5.72
C LEU A 390 -12.97 9.30 6.60
N HIS A 391 -12.58 10.15 7.56
CA HIS A 391 -11.54 9.83 8.53
C HIS A 391 -12.14 9.24 9.80
N TYR A 392 -11.94 7.94 10.00
CA TYR A 392 -12.57 7.19 11.10
C TYR A 392 -11.65 6.20 11.81
N ILE A 393 -10.36 6.16 11.47
CA ILE A 393 -9.36 5.31 12.15
C ILE A 393 -8.25 6.19 12.72
N LYS A 394 -8.07 6.18 14.05
CA LYS A 394 -6.87 6.76 14.68
C LYS A 394 -5.73 5.74 14.78
N PRO A 395 -4.46 6.19 14.82
CA PRO A 395 -3.30 5.31 15.04
C PRO A 395 -3.31 4.59 16.40
N THR A 396 -4.16 5.00 17.34
CA THR A 396 -4.35 4.34 18.64
C THR A 396 -5.21 3.08 18.58
N THR A 397 -5.84 2.79 17.43
CA THR A 397 -6.57 1.53 17.22
C THR A 397 -5.66 0.32 17.41
N LEU A 398 -6.28 -0.86 17.53
CA LEU A 398 -5.56 -2.12 17.71
C LEU A 398 -4.56 -2.34 16.56
N ARG A 399 -3.29 -2.54 16.91
CA ARG A 399 -2.26 -2.92 15.94
C ARG A 399 -2.52 -4.31 15.40
N THR A 400 -2.71 -4.41 14.10
CA THR A 400 -2.96 -5.67 13.38
C THR A 400 -2.08 -5.77 12.15
N SER A 401 -1.57 -6.95 11.88
CA SER A 401 -1.14 -7.30 10.51
C SER A 401 -2.39 -7.52 9.65
N ALA A 402 -2.24 -7.40 8.34
CA ALA A 402 -3.33 -7.60 7.39
C ALA A 402 -2.75 -8.10 6.06
N ASN A 403 -3.43 -9.07 5.44
CA ASN A 403 -3.30 -9.26 4.00
C ASN A 403 -4.13 -8.19 3.26
N GLY A 404 -4.04 -8.13 1.94
CA GLY A 404 -4.95 -7.29 1.15
C GLY A 404 -4.85 -7.54 -0.35
N TYR A 405 -6.01 -7.59 -1.00
CA TYR A 405 -6.13 -7.85 -2.43
C TYR A 405 -7.26 -7.03 -3.06
N ALA A 406 -7.04 -6.58 -4.28
CA ALA A 406 -8.03 -5.97 -5.15
C ALA A 406 -8.49 -6.98 -6.20
N ILE A 407 -9.78 -7.32 -6.22
CA ILE A 407 -10.40 -8.14 -7.26
C ILE A 407 -11.06 -7.19 -8.27
N LEU A 408 -10.41 -6.98 -9.41
CA LEU A 408 -10.96 -6.23 -10.53
C LEU A 408 -12.04 -7.07 -11.19
N THR A 409 -13.24 -6.52 -11.34
CA THR A 409 -14.37 -7.21 -11.95
C THR A 409 -15.42 -6.21 -12.41
N SER A 410 -16.51 -6.68 -12.99
CA SER A 410 -17.68 -5.83 -13.27
C SER A 410 -18.49 -5.58 -12.00
N ARG A 411 -19.12 -4.41 -11.88
CA ARG A 411 -20.05 -4.08 -10.81
C ARG A 411 -21.10 -5.16 -10.57
N SER A 412 -21.61 -5.78 -11.64
CA SER A 412 -22.61 -6.85 -11.57
C SER A 412 -22.12 -8.14 -10.89
N ASN A 413 -20.80 -8.32 -10.75
CA ASN A 413 -20.19 -9.51 -10.19
C ASN A 413 -19.71 -9.34 -8.74
N ILE A 414 -19.83 -8.14 -8.15
CA ILE A 414 -19.39 -7.85 -6.77
C ILE A 414 -19.97 -8.88 -5.80
N GLN A 415 -21.28 -9.09 -5.83
CA GLN A 415 -21.96 -9.98 -4.89
C GLN A 415 -21.51 -11.45 -5.03
N THR A 416 -21.15 -11.88 -6.24
CA THR A 416 -20.57 -13.21 -6.49
C THR A 416 -19.21 -13.35 -5.82
N VAL A 417 -18.32 -12.36 -6.00
CA VAL A 417 -16.99 -12.34 -5.38
C VAL A 417 -17.11 -12.40 -3.87
N LEU A 418 -17.96 -11.55 -3.29
CA LEU A 418 -18.19 -11.49 -1.84
C LEU A 418 -18.75 -12.80 -1.28
N ASN A 419 -19.71 -13.42 -1.95
CA ASN A 419 -20.28 -14.69 -1.51
C ASN A 419 -19.25 -15.83 -1.52
N GLN A 420 -18.44 -15.92 -2.59
CA GLN A 420 -17.38 -16.92 -2.72
C GLN A 420 -16.32 -16.75 -1.63
N PHE A 421 -15.86 -15.52 -1.41
CA PHE A 421 -14.89 -15.21 -0.35
C PHE A 421 -15.45 -15.52 1.04
N ALA A 422 -16.65 -15.04 1.37
CA ALA A 422 -17.27 -15.28 2.69
C ALA A 422 -17.44 -16.78 2.96
N THR A 423 -17.83 -17.56 1.95
CA THR A 423 -17.96 -19.02 2.05
C THR A 423 -16.61 -19.68 2.31
N LYS A 424 -15.55 -19.31 1.56
CA LYS A 424 -14.21 -19.85 1.77
C LYS A 424 -13.66 -19.47 3.15
N TYR A 425 -13.79 -18.21 3.55
CA TYR A 425 -13.33 -17.73 4.86
C TYR A 425 -14.00 -18.51 5.99
N ALA A 426 -15.33 -18.65 5.98
CA ALA A 426 -16.05 -19.41 6.99
C ALA A 426 -15.59 -20.89 7.03
N SER A 427 -15.36 -21.49 5.85
CA SER A 427 -14.83 -22.86 5.75
C SER A 427 -13.43 -22.98 6.36
N LEU A 428 -12.53 -22.03 6.11
CA LEU A 428 -11.19 -22.02 6.69
C LEU A 428 -11.25 -21.84 8.22
N MET A 429 -12.02 -20.87 8.70
CA MET A 429 -12.18 -20.63 10.15
C MET A 429 -12.67 -21.89 10.88
N ASN A 430 -13.65 -22.60 10.32
CA ASN A 430 -14.13 -23.87 10.85
C ASN A 430 -13.02 -24.94 10.85
N THR A 431 -12.35 -25.13 9.70
CA THR A 431 -11.30 -26.14 9.51
C THR A 431 -10.15 -26.00 10.51
N TYR A 432 -9.69 -24.77 10.76
CA TYR A 432 -8.62 -24.51 11.72
C TYR A 432 -9.12 -24.66 13.16
N SER A 433 -10.33 -24.17 13.47
CA SER A 433 -10.90 -24.28 14.81
C SER A 433 -11.20 -25.73 15.23
N ASP A 434 -11.60 -26.61 14.30
CA ASP A 434 -11.77 -28.05 14.53
C ASP A 434 -10.45 -28.74 14.92
N GLN A 435 -9.33 -28.15 14.50
CA GLN A 435 -7.97 -28.57 14.88
C GLN A 435 -7.44 -27.83 16.11
N SER A 436 -8.28 -27.03 16.79
CA SER A 436 -7.90 -26.16 17.90
C SER A 436 -6.84 -25.11 17.54
N LEU A 437 -6.78 -24.70 16.27
CA LEU A 437 -5.93 -23.63 15.77
C LEU A 437 -6.75 -22.35 15.55
N TYR A 438 -6.18 -21.20 15.93
CA TYR A 438 -6.83 -19.89 15.82
C TYR A 438 -5.87 -18.86 15.20
N PRO A 439 -5.48 -19.04 13.93
CA PRO A 439 -4.49 -18.19 13.26
C PRO A 439 -4.98 -16.76 12.99
N ILE A 440 -6.29 -16.54 13.04
CA ILE A 440 -6.97 -15.30 12.69
C ILE A 440 -7.83 -14.85 13.88
N ASN A 441 -7.44 -13.72 14.47
CA ASN A 441 -8.13 -13.11 15.61
C ASN A 441 -8.53 -11.65 15.36
N GLY A 442 -8.31 -11.12 14.15
CA GLY A 442 -8.85 -9.84 13.70
C GLY A 442 -10.01 -10.02 12.70
N PRO A 443 -10.68 -8.92 12.33
CA PRO A 443 -11.83 -8.95 11.43
C PRO A 443 -11.42 -9.17 9.95
N VAL A 444 -12.38 -9.65 9.17
CA VAL A 444 -12.43 -9.41 7.72
C VAL A 444 -12.84 -7.95 7.50
N GLU A 445 -12.21 -7.26 6.56
CA GLU A 445 -12.64 -5.95 6.07
C GLU A 445 -12.91 -6.01 4.56
N ILE A 446 -14.06 -5.50 4.13
CA ILE A 446 -14.51 -5.53 2.74
C ILE A 446 -14.91 -4.12 2.31
N ARG A 447 -14.37 -3.68 1.18
CA ARG A 447 -14.69 -2.38 0.55
C ARG A 447 -14.78 -2.53 -0.96
N VAL A 448 -15.39 -1.56 -1.62
CA VAL A 448 -15.40 -1.46 -3.09
C VAL A 448 -15.02 -0.06 -3.53
N THR A 449 -14.22 0.05 -4.60
CA THR A 449 -13.91 1.31 -5.29
C THR A 449 -14.18 1.19 -6.78
N GLY A 450 -14.22 2.33 -7.47
CA GLY A 450 -13.98 2.36 -8.91
C GLY A 450 -12.53 2.03 -9.24
N LEU A 451 -12.17 2.19 -10.52
CA LEU A 451 -10.80 1.99 -11.02
C LEU A 451 -10.10 3.33 -11.30
N ASP A 452 -8.78 3.29 -11.45
CA ASP A 452 -7.95 4.45 -11.80
C ASP A 452 -8.03 4.77 -13.29
N THR A 453 -9.22 5.12 -13.78
CA THR A 453 -9.43 5.45 -15.19
C THR A 453 -9.03 6.89 -15.51
N SER A 454 -8.36 7.03 -16.65
CA SER A 454 -8.03 8.32 -17.28
C SER A 454 -9.26 9.20 -17.53
N THR A 455 -10.44 8.59 -17.75
CA THR A 455 -11.69 9.30 -18.04
C THR A 455 -12.24 10.11 -16.86
N GLU A 456 -11.79 9.83 -15.63
CA GLU A 456 -12.15 10.58 -14.43
C GLU A 456 -11.19 11.74 -14.13
N VAL A 457 -10.12 11.86 -14.91
CA VAL A 457 -9.19 13.00 -14.85
C VAL A 457 -9.71 14.12 -15.76
N ASP A 458 -9.99 15.30 -15.21
CA ASP A 458 -10.54 16.43 -15.97
C ASP A 458 -9.47 17.19 -16.77
N LEU A 459 -8.60 16.45 -17.46
CA LEU A 459 -7.63 16.96 -18.43
C LEU A 459 -7.76 16.18 -19.75
N PRO A 460 -7.61 16.84 -20.91
CA PRO A 460 -7.51 16.13 -22.18
C PRO A 460 -6.26 15.25 -22.21
N LEU A 461 -6.36 14.01 -22.69
CA LEU A 461 -5.23 13.08 -22.91
C LEU A 461 -4.44 12.72 -21.65
N SER A 462 -5.12 12.22 -20.61
CA SER A 462 -4.52 11.72 -19.38
C SER A 462 -4.06 10.26 -19.50
N THR A 463 -3.00 9.94 -18.77
CA THR A 463 -2.46 8.58 -18.70
C THR A 463 -2.95 7.82 -17.47
N GLU A 464 -2.92 6.48 -17.49
CA GLU A 464 -3.31 5.61 -16.38
C GLU A 464 -2.07 5.11 -15.63
N SER A 465 -2.22 4.74 -14.36
CA SER A 465 -1.07 4.29 -13.56
C SER A 465 -0.50 2.97 -14.09
N GLY A 466 0.82 2.91 -14.26
CA GLY A 466 1.52 1.67 -14.64
C GLY A 466 1.44 0.59 -13.55
N LEU A 467 1.36 0.99 -12.28
CA LEU A 467 1.56 0.10 -11.13
C LEU A 467 0.43 0.14 -10.10
N SER A 468 -0.64 0.91 -10.33
CA SER A 468 -1.80 0.89 -9.41
C SER A 468 -2.45 -0.49 -9.40
N ALA A 469 -2.77 -0.99 -8.21
CA ALA A 469 -3.52 -2.24 -8.06
C ALA A 469 -4.87 -2.17 -8.79
N ILE A 470 -5.44 -0.97 -8.96
CA ILE A 470 -6.75 -0.76 -9.59
C ILE A 470 -6.67 -0.01 -10.93
N THR A 471 -5.53 -0.09 -11.62
CA THR A 471 -5.47 0.39 -13.02
C THR A 471 -6.41 -0.45 -13.90
N PRO A 472 -7.18 0.16 -14.83
CA PRO A 472 -8.12 -0.56 -15.68
C PRO A 472 -7.49 -1.69 -16.52
N ARG A 473 -8.35 -2.58 -17.03
CA ARG A 473 -8.03 -3.66 -17.97
C ARG A 473 -8.61 -3.34 -19.35
N PRO A 474 -7.79 -2.86 -20.31
CA PRO A 474 -8.28 -2.48 -21.64
C PRO A 474 -8.97 -3.60 -22.42
N ASP A 475 -8.58 -4.86 -22.17
CA ASP A 475 -9.20 -6.07 -22.73
C ASP A 475 -10.53 -6.47 -22.07
N HIS A 476 -10.83 -5.89 -20.90
CA HIS A 476 -12.07 -6.07 -20.15
C HIS A 476 -12.69 -4.71 -19.76
N PRO A 477 -13.17 -3.92 -20.73
CA PRO A 477 -13.75 -2.60 -20.47
C PRO A 477 -15.03 -2.64 -19.62
N GLU A 478 -15.65 -3.82 -19.45
CA GLU A 478 -16.77 -4.04 -18.55
C GLU A 478 -16.37 -4.20 -17.08
N TRP A 479 -15.08 -4.33 -16.77
CA TRP A 479 -14.59 -4.33 -15.40
C TRP A 479 -14.37 -2.88 -14.96
N ASP A 480 -15.25 -2.42 -14.08
CA ASP A 480 -15.37 -1.01 -13.67
C ASP A 480 -15.21 -0.82 -12.16
N VAL A 481 -14.96 -1.90 -11.40
CA VAL A 481 -14.79 -1.86 -9.95
C VAL A 481 -13.63 -2.73 -9.47
N ALA A 482 -13.14 -2.40 -8.28
CA ALA A 482 -12.26 -3.26 -7.50
C ALA A 482 -12.91 -3.60 -6.16
N VAL A 483 -13.01 -4.89 -5.85
CA VAL A 483 -13.44 -5.39 -4.54
C VAL A 483 -12.20 -5.64 -3.68
N TRP A 484 -12.08 -4.91 -2.58
CA TRP A 484 -10.97 -5.01 -1.64
C TRP A 484 -11.31 -6.04 -0.57
N LEU A 485 -10.47 -7.07 -0.46
CA LEU A 485 -10.62 -8.17 0.48
C LEU A 485 -9.43 -8.20 1.42
N ASP A 486 -9.68 -7.81 2.67
CA ASP A 486 -8.68 -7.72 3.73
C ASP A 486 -9.06 -8.66 4.88
N LEU A 487 -8.06 -9.24 5.52
CA LEU A 487 -8.22 -10.03 6.73
C LEU A 487 -7.12 -9.68 7.72
N LEU A 488 -7.53 -9.25 8.90
CA LEU A 488 -6.64 -8.76 9.95
C LEU A 488 -6.34 -9.87 10.97
N THR A 489 -5.16 -9.80 11.56
CA THR A 489 -4.80 -10.60 12.74
C THR A 489 -3.76 -9.85 13.56
N VAL A 490 -3.71 -10.10 14.87
CA VAL A 490 -2.68 -9.50 15.73
C VAL A 490 -1.31 -10.04 15.29
N PRO A 491 -0.27 -9.21 15.15
CA PRO A 491 1.06 -9.66 14.74
C PRO A 491 1.57 -10.82 15.60
N GLN A 492 2.35 -11.71 14.98
CA GLN A 492 2.92 -12.91 15.63
C GLN A 492 1.89 -13.97 16.08
N THR A 493 0.61 -13.84 15.70
CA THR A 493 -0.38 -14.90 15.96
C THR A 493 0.08 -16.24 15.35
N PRO A 494 0.21 -17.31 16.15
CA PRO A 494 0.71 -18.60 15.67
C PRO A 494 -0.13 -19.17 14.51
N GLY A 495 0.55 -19.63 13.46
CA GLY A 495 -0.10 -20.23 12.29
C GLY A 495 -0.73 -19.24 11.29
N SER A 496 -0.65 -17.94 11.55
CA SER A 496 -1.17 -16.90 10.64
C SER A 496 -0.56 -16.97 9.24
N GLY A 497 0.77 -17.16 9.12
CA GLY A 497 1.44 -17.31 7.82
C GLY A 497 0.90 -18.47 6.99
N ALA A 498 0.72 -19.65 7.60
CA ALA A 498 0.14 -20.82 6.92
C ALA A 498 -1.31 -20.57 6.46
N PHE A 499 -2.13 -19.96 7.32
CA PHE A 499 -3.51 -19.60 6.97
C PHE A 499 -3.57 -18.61 5.81
N TYR A 500 -2.77 -17.54 5.86
CA TYR A 500 -2.72 -16.55 4.79
C TYR A 500 -2.19 -17.13 3.49
N SER A 501 -1.19 -18.02 3.54
CA SER A 501 -0.68 -18.73 2.36
C SER A 501 -1.76 -19.60 1.70
N GLU A 502 -2.54 -20.35 2.51
CA GLU A 502 -3.66 -21.16 2.00
C GLU A 502 -4.77 -20.29 1.40
N LEU A 503 -5.12 -19.17 2.05
CA LEU A 503 -6.11 -18.24 1.56
C LEU A 503 -5.65 -17.55 0.26
N GLU A 504 -4.41 -17.08 0.19
CA GLU A 504 -3.84 -16.41 -0.98
C GLU A 504 -3.78 -17.35 -2.19
N ALA A 505 -3.36 -18.60 -2.00
CA ALA A 505 -3.34 -19.60 -3.06
C ALA A 505 -4.76 -19.82 -3.63
N TRP A 506 -5.78 -19.90 -2.77
CA TRP A 506 -7.17 -19.99 -3.21
C TRP A 506 -7.66 -18.73 -3.92
N LEU A 507 -7.28 -17.54 -3.44
CA LEU A 507 -7.65 -16.28 -4.07
C LEU A 507 -7.06 -16.16 -5.49
N PHE A 508 -5.80 -16.57 -5.71
CA PHE A 508 -5.22 -16.63 -7.05
C PHE A 508 -5.91 -17.66 -7.94
N ASP A 509 -6.28 -18.83 -7.42
CA ASP A 509 -6.99 -19.86 -8.18
C ASP A 509 -8.39 -19.40 -8.63
N VAL A 510 -9.14 -18.75 -7.73
CA VAL A 510 -10.53 -18.36 -7.98
C VAL A 510 -10.66 -17.02 -8.70
N PHE A 511 -9.81 -16.05 -8.38
CA PHE A 511 -9.93 -14.67 -8.85
C PHE A 511 -8.75 -14.16 -9.67
N GLY A 512 -7.67 -14.93 -9.79
CA GLY A 512 -6.37 -14.56 -10.38
C GLY A 512 -6.45 -13.93 -11.77
N GLU A 513 -6.41 -14.72 -12.83
CA GLU A 513 -6.59 -14.23 -14.21
C GLU A 513 -7.69 -15.07 -14.87
N THR A 514 -8.94 -14.66 -14.66
CA THR A 514 -10.13 -15.42 -15.08
C THR A 514 -10.98 -14.60 -16.05
N PRO A 515 -11.95 -15.21 -16.77
CA PRO A 515 -12.86 -14.47 -17.63
C PRO A 515 -13.74 -13.42 -16.92
N THR A 516 -13.84 -13.47 -15.59
CA THR A 516 -14.72 -12.59 -14.81
C THR A 516 -13.98 -11.71 -13.82
N SER A 517 -12.69 -11.92 -13.59
CA SER A 517 -11.91 -11.11 -12.67
C SER A 517 -10.41 -11.19 -12.91
N SER A 518 -9.71 -10.16 -12.44
CA SER A 518 -8.27 -10.18 -12.22
C SER A 518 -7.95 -9.80 -10.77
N MET A 519 -7.10 -10.57 -10.09
CA MET A 519 -6.66 -10.26 -8.72
C MET A 519 -5.30 -9.58 -8.74
N ARG A 520 -5.18 -8.51 -7.96
CA ARG A 520 -3.92 -7.83 -7.67
C ARG A 520 -3.73 -7.64 -6.17
N VAL A 521 -2.48 -7.51 -5.75
CA VAL A 521 -2.14 -7.28 -4.33
C VAL A 521 -2.44 -5.84 -3.93
N GLU A 522 -2.93 -5.62 -2.70
CA GLU A 522 -2.94 -4.29 -2.11
C GLU A 522 -1.52 -3.98 -1.60
N TRP A 523 -0.81 -3.09 -2.30
CA TRP A 523 0.61 -2.81 -2.04
C TRP A 523 0.95 -2.46 -0.59
N SER A 524 0.02 -1.84 0.12
CA SER A 524 0.23 -1.36 1.49
C SER A 524 0.25 -2.47 2.53
N LYS A 525 -0.30 -3.65 2.19
CA LYS A 525 -0.59 -4.79 3.08
C LYS A 525 0.38 -5.94 2.85
N GLY A 526 0.14 -7.05 3.54
CA GLY A 526 0.82 -8.32 3.30
C GLY A 526 0.27 -9.09 2.11
N TRP A 527 1.18 -9.73 1.38
CA TRP A 527 0.93 -10.59 0.22
C TRP A 527 2.20 -11.40 -0.06
N GLY A 528 2.14 -12.42 -0.91
CA GLY A 528 3.26 -13.33 -1.15
C GLY A 528 3.60 -14.14 0.10
N TYR A 529 2.60 -14.84 0.63
CA TYR A 529 2.69 -15.57 1.89
C TYR A 529 3.26 -16.98 1.71
N THR A 530 4.18 -17.32 2.60
CA THR A 530 4.50 -18.71 2.98
C THR A 530 4.20 -18.90 4.47
N GLU A 531 4.52 -20.07 5.04
CA GLU A 531 4.47 -20.25 6.50
C GLU A 531 5.35 -19.23 7.26
N ALA A 532 6.40 -18.70 6.63
CA ALA A 532 7.30 -17.72 7.23
C ALA A 532 6.66 -16.32 7.36
N GLY A 533 5.56 -16.04 6.66
CA GLY A 533 4.86 -14.75 6.70
C GLY A 533 4.74 -14.08 5.33
N ALA A 534 4.32 -12.81 5.33
CA ALA A 534 4.18 -12.01 4.13
C ALA A 534 5.52 -11.74 3.44
N TRP A 535 5.47 -11.44 2.14
CA TRP A 535 6.59 -11.06 1.28
C TRP A 535 7.73 -12.09 1.28
N SER A 536 7.39 -13.38 1.41
CA SER A 536 8.35 -14.49 1.45
C SER A 536 8.17 -15.50 0.32
N ASN A 537 7.05 -15.43 -0.42
CA ASN A 537 6.79 -16.29 -1.57
C ASN A 537 7.36 -15.65 -2.85
N THR A 538 8.47 -16.19 -3.33
CA THR A 538 9.18 -15.70 -4.53
C THR A 538 8.34 -15.81 -5.79
N ASP A 539 7.53 -16.87 -5.94
CA ASP A 539 6.69 -17.04 -7.14
C ASP A 539 5.66 -15.91 -7.21
N VAL A 540 5.06 -15.53 -6.07
CA VAL A 540 4.12 -14.41 -6.05
C VAL A 540 4.83 -13.09 -6.36
N ILE A 541 5.99 -12.84 -5.75
CA ILE A 541 6.75 -11.60 -5.90
C ILE A 541 7.28 -11.41 -7.33
N GLU A 542 7.91 -12.45 -7.88
CA GLU A 542 8.65 -12.37 -9.15
C GLU A 542 7.78 -12.71 -10.37
N LEU A 543 6.70 -13.48 -10.19
CA LEU A 543 5.86 -13.95 -11.30
C LEU A 543 4.43 -13.41 -11.24
N ASN A 544 3.67 -13.75 -10.19
CA ASN A 544 2.23 -13.42 -10.16
C ASN A 544 1.97 -11.92 -10.15
N VAL A 545 2.72 -11.16 -9.32
CA VAL A 545 2.55 -9.71 -9.20
C VAL A 545 2.87 -9.00 -10.52
N PRO A 546 4.05 -9.19 -11.14
CA PRO A 546 4.33 -8.63 -12.46
C PRO A 546 3.29 -9.04 -13.51
N GLN A 547 2.93 -10.34 -13.56
CA GLN A 547 1.98 -10.84 -14.55
C GLN A 547 0.59 -10.19 -14.42
N SER A 548 0.10 -9.94 -13.21
CA SER A 548 -1.20 -9.27 -12.97
C SER A 548 -1.27 -7.83 -13.51
N LEU A 549 -0.10 -7.20 -13.73
CA LEU A 549 0.05 -5.85 -14.27
C LEU A 549 0.58 -5.83 -15.73
N ARG A 550 0.88 -7.01 -16.30
CA ARG A 550 1.09 -7.25 -17.75
C ARG A 550 -0.20 -7.70 -18.44
N ALA A 551 -0.96 -8.59 -17.80
CA ALA A 551 -2.13 -9.23 -18.38
C ALA A 551 -3.13 -8.19 -18.91
N GLY A 552 -3.52 -8.33 -20.17
CA GLY A 552 -4.52 -7.48 -20.81
C GLY A 552 -4.11 -6.03 -21.07
N ARG A 553 -2.85 -5.66 -20.78
CA ARG A 553 -2.33 -4.30 -20.94
C ARG A 553 -1.29 -4.24 -22.06
N PRO A 554 -1.24 -3.14 -22.82
CA PRO A 554 -0.31 -3.04 -23.92
C PRO A 554 1.13 -2.81 -23.40
N PRO A 555 2.17 -3.24 -24.13
CA PRO A 555 3.56 -3.18 -23.67
C PRO A 555 4.01 -1.78 -23.21
N GLU A 556 3.55 -0.73 -23.88
CA GLU A 556 3.88 0.68 -23.59
C GLU A 556 3.29 1.22 -22.28
N SER A 557 2.40 0.48 -21.62
CA SER A 557 1.72 0.91 -20.39
C SER A 557 1.45 -0.27 -19.46
N ASN A 558 2.46 -1.13 -19.25
CA ASN A 558 2.38 -2.29 -18.37
C ASN A 558 3.45 -2.24 -17.26
N TRP A 559 3.58 -3.33 -16.51
CA TRP A 559 4.60 -3.51 -15.48
C TRP A 559 6.02 -3.18 -15.95
N ASP A 560 6.45 -3.75 -17.08
CA ASP A 560 7.84 -3.69 -17.54
C ASP A 560 8.24 -2.27 -17.90
N THR A 561 7.41 -1.57 -18.69
CA THR A 561 7.65 -0.16 -19.04
C THR A 561 7.66 0.74 -17.79
N ALA A 562 6.81 0.46 -16.79
CA ALA A 562 6.82 1.24 -15.57
C ALA A 562 8.10 1.05 -14.74
N VAL A 563 8.59 -0.19 -14.62
CA VAL A 563 9.85 -0.51 -13.93
C VAL A 563 11.06 0.05 -14.68
N GLU A 564 11.07 -0.02 -16.01
CA GLU A 564 12.09 0.58 -16.86
C GLU A 564 12.14 2.10 -16.66
N ARG A 565 10.99 2.79 -16.74
CA ARG A 565 10.89 4.24 -16.54
C ARG A 565 11.36 4.68 -15.15
N LEU A 566 10.99 3.93 -14.10
CA LEU A 566 11.51 4.18 -12.75
C LEU A 566 13.03 4.05 -12.69
N SER A 567 13.61 3.12 -13.46
CA SER A 567 15.06 2.94 -13.54
C SER A 567 15.76 4.05 -14.34
N GLU A 568 15.12 4.59 -15.38
CA GLU A 568 15.62 5.76 -16.09
C GLU A 568 15.63 7.04 -15.23
N PHE A 569 14.62 7.21 -14.38
CA PHE A 569 14.58 8.31 -13.40
C PHE A 569 15.63 8.15 -12.29
N ASP A 570 16.08 6.94 -12.00
CA ASP A 570 17.00 6.60 -10.92
C ASP A 570 18.01 5.52 -11.34
N PRO A 571 18.95 5.82 -12.26
CA PRO A 571 19.90 4.84 -12.79
C PRO A 571 20.97 4.43 -11.78
N ALA A 572 21.13 5.16 -10.67
CA ALA A 572 22.00 4.76 -9.58
C ALA A 572 21.29 3.93 -8.49
N ASN A 573 20.02 3.55 -8.71
CA ASN A 573 19.20 2.77 -7.79
C ASN A 573 19.13 3.36 -6.36
N LEU A 574 19.15 4.69 -6.23
CA LEU A 574 19.17 5.35 -4.92
C LEU A 574 17.88 5.09 -4.15
N PHE A 575 16.73 5.05 -4.83
CA PHE A 575 15.42 4.99 -4.20
C PHE A 575 14.92 3.55 -4.03
N SER A 576 15.79 2.62 -3.64
CA SER A 576 15.50 1.20 -3.52
C SER A 576 15.98 0.60 -2.19
N ASN A 577 15.65 -0.65 -1.95
CA ASN A 577 16.16 -1.51 -0.89
C ASN A 577 16.18 -2.98 -1.38
N ASP A 578 16.56 -3.92 -0.52
CA ASP A 578 16.69 -5.33 -0.91
C ASP A 578 15.37 -5.91 -1.43
N PHE A 579 14.24 -5.61 -0.79
CA PHE A 579 12.92 -6.09 -1.22
C PHE A 579 12.52 -5.51 -2.58
N LEU A 580 12.67 -4.20 -2.76
CA LEU A 580 12.37 -3.53 -4.03
C LEU A 580 13.28 -4.00 -5.16
N SER A 581 14.51 -4.41 -4.86
CA SER A 581 15.44 -4.94 -5.87
C SER A 581 15.06 -6.35 -6.34
N VAL A 582 14.35 -7.13 -5.52
CA VAL A 582 13.75 -8.41 -5.95
C VAL A 582 12.45 -8.17 -6.72
N LEU A 583 11.59 -7.29 -6.22
CA LEU A 583 10.30 -7.02 -6.84
C LEU A 583 10.45 -6.31 -8.20
N MET A 584 11.29 -5.27 -8.24
CA MET A 584 11.51 -4.40 -9.40
C MET A 584 13.02 -4.38 -9.70
N PRO A 585 13.59 -5.50 -10.17
CA PRO A 585 15.00 -5.55 -10.50
C PRO A 585 15.31 -4.47 -11.52
N GLN A 586 16.32 -3.64 -11.25
CA GLN A 586 16.76 -2.70 -12.25
C GLN A 586 17.24 -3.48 -13.46
N THR A 587 16.64 -3.19 -14.60
CA THR A 587 17.26 -3.47 -15.88
C THR A 587 18.49 -2.57 -15.94
N SER A 588 19.66 -3.06 -15.56
CA SER A 588 20.90 -2.36 -15.80
C SER A 588 20.89 -1.88 -17.25
N PRO A 589 21.10 -0.57 -17.55
CA PRO A 589 21.56 -0.19 -18.87
C PRO A 589 22.83 -1.02 -19.10
N SER A 590 22.75 -2.02 -19.97
CA SER A 590 23.71 -3.13 -20.11
C SER A 590 23.76 -4.20 -19.01
N GLU A 591 22.71 -5.01 -18.91
CA GLU A 591 22.95 -6.35 -19.44
C GLU A 591 22.45 -6.30 -20.88
N CYS A 592 23.38 -6.32 -21.83
CA CYS A 592 23.00 -6.75 -23.17
C CYS A 592 22.51 -8.17 -23.02
N ARG A 593 21.21 -8.36 -22.80
CA ARG A 593 20.61 -9.67 -22.63
C ARG A 593 20.85 -10.56 -23.87
N ALA A 594 21.11 -9.91 -25.00
CA ALA A 594 21.52 -10.53 -26.25
C ALA A 594 23.04 -10.60 -26.47
N ASP A 595 23.88 -10.22 -25.51
CA ASP A 595 25.33 -10.44 -25.48
C ASP A 595 25.59 -11.72 -24.67
N PHE A 596 25.44 -12.86 -25.34
CA PHE A 596 25.56 -14.16 -24.70
C PHE A 596 27.02 -14.53 -24.42
N ASN A 597 27.97 -13.86 -25.06
CA ASN A 597 29.40 -14.13 -24.91
C ASN A 597 30.08 -13.20 -23.88
N GLY A 598 29.40 -12.14 -23.44
CA GLY A 598 29.83 -11.18 -22.43
C GLY A 598 30.91 -10.21 -22.91
N ASP A 599 31.03 -9.95 -24.22
CA ASP A 599 32.07 -9.10 -24.80
C ASP A 599 31.73 -7.60 -24.80
N GLY A 600 30.53 -7.24 -24.34
CA GLY A 600 30.02 -5.88 -24.27
C GLY A 600 29.43 -5.37 -25.59
N SER A 601 29.10 -6.26 -26.54
CA SER A 601 28.41 -5.93 -27.79
C SER A 601 27.50 -7.06 -28.27
N VAL A 602 26.32 -6.72 -28.78
CA VAL A 602 25.44 -7.68 -29.47
C VAL A 602 25.84 -7.77 -30.93
N GLY A 603 26.31 -8.93 -31.37
CA GLY A 603 26.85 -9.12 -32.71
C GLY A 603 26.67 -10.51 -33.29
N GLY A 604 27.54 -10.84 -34.24
CA GLY A 604 27.45 -12.09 -35.00
C GLY A 604 27.65 -13.35 -34.16
N ASP A 605 28.45 -13.26 -33.09
CA ASP A 605 28.72 -14.38 -32.19
C ASP A 605 27.52 -14.68 -31.28
N ASP A 606 26.78 -13.66 -30.89
CA ASP A 606 25.54 -13.83 -30.13
C ASP A 606 24.40 -14.38 -30.99
N LEU A 607 24.29 -13.86 -32.22
CA LEU A 607 23.37 -14.41 -33.20
C LEU A 607 23.64 -15.89 -33.46
N ALA A 608 24.91 -16.28 -33.60
CA ALA A 608 25.30 -17.68 -33.76
C ALA A 608 24.92 -18.52 -32.54
N THR A 609 25.09 -17.97 -31.32
CA THR A 609 24.70 -18.61 -30.07
C THR A 609 23.18 -18.83 -30.01
N MET A 610 22.36 -17.83 -30.31
CA MET A 610 20.89 -17.97 -30.38
C MET A 610 20.46 -19.01 -31.42
N LEU A 611 21.03 -18.97 -32.62
CA LEU A 611 20.69 -19.92 -33.69
C LEU A 611 21.08 -21.35 -33.32
N SER A 612 22.09 -21.55 -32.46
CA SER A 612 22.45 -22.87 -31.94
C SER A 612 21.40 -23.44 -30.97
N HIS A 613 20.59 -22.58 -30.37
CA HIS A 613 19.50 -22.91 -29.45
C HIS A 613 18.12 -22.80 -30.08
N TRP A 614 18.02 -22.63 -31.40
CA TRP A 614 16.73 -22.44 -32.08
C TRP A 614 15.74 -23.58 -31.82
N ALA A 615 14.48 -23.22 -31.55
CA ALA A 615 13.40 -24.15 -31.20
C ALA A 615 13.71 -25.03 -29.97
N SER A 616 14.39 -24.44 -28.97
CA SER A 616 14.66 -25.06 -27.67
C SER A 616 14.14 -24.19 -26.54
N ASN A 617 14.11 -24.74 -25.32
CA ASN A 617 13.77 -24.04 -24.10
C ASN A 617 15.01 -23.52 -23.35
N ASN A 618 16.06 -23.15 -24.09
CA ASN A 618 17.29 -22.66 -23.48
C ASN A 618 17.05 -21.29 -22.83
N PRO A 619 17.15 -21.15 -21.50
CA PRO A 619 16.78 -19.93 -20.80
C PRO A 619 17.72 -18.75 -21.09
N ILE A 620 18.91 -18.99 -21.65
CA ILE A 620 19.87 -17.93 -21.97
C ILE A 620 19.51 -17.26 -23.29
N SER A 621 19.02 -18.02 -24.28
CA SER A 621 18.68 -17.48 -25.60
C SER A 621 17.20 -17.14 -25.76
N ASP A 622 16.39 -17.36 -24.71
CA ASP A 622 14.98 -16.99 -24.59
C ASP A 622 14.89 -15.56 -24.00
N ILE A 623 14.99 -14.57 -24.89
CA ILE A 623 15.01 -13.14 -24.59
C ILE A 623 13.61 -12.61 -24.28
N ASP A 624 12.54 -13.21 -24.78
CA ASP A 624 11.18 -12.79 -24.42
C ASP A 624 10.55 -13.60 -23.28
N GLY A 625 11.15 -14.74 -22.94
CA GLY A 625 10.74 -15.58 -21.81
C GLY A 625 9.51 -16.44 -22.11
N ASP A 626 9.17 -16.68 -23.37
CA ASP A 626 8.00 -17.48 -23.76
C ASP A 626 8.20 -19.01 -23.62
N GLY A 627 9.42 -19.44 -23.26
CA GLY A 627 9.80 -20.83 -23.10
C GLY A 627 10.32 -21.48 -24.38
N ASN A 628 10.45 -20.74 -25.48
CA ASN A 628 10.91 -21.23 -26.78
C ASN A 628 11.74 -20.18 -27.57
N VAL A 629 13.03 -20.47 -27.76
CA VAL A 629 13.93 -19.67 -28.61
C VAL A 629 13.45 -19.66 -30.06
N GLY A 630 12.97 -18.51 -30.54
CA GLY A 630 12.34 -18.36 -31.84
C GLY A 630 12.43 -16.97 -32.45
N GLY A 631 11.43 -16.65 -33.27
CA GLY A 631 11.44 -15.43 -34.09
C GLY A 631 11.36 -14.14 -33.29
N ALA A 632 10.71 -14.17 -32.12
CA ALA A 632 10.55 -13.01 -31.26
C ALA A 632 11.84 -12.71 -30.45
N ASP A 633 12.57 -13.76 -30.02
CA ASP A 633 13.93 -13.59 -29.49
C ASP A 633 14.90 -13.02 -30.53
N LEU A 634 14.83 -13.51 -31.77
CA LEU A 634 15.66 -13.00 -32.85
C LEU A 634 15.38 -11.52 -33.14
N ALA A 635 14.11 -11.12 -33.12
CA ALA A 635 13.75 -9.72 -33.27
C ALA A 635 14.32 -8.87 -32.11
N SER A 636 14.28 -9.39 -30.89
CA SER A 636 14.83 -8.75 -29.69
C SER A 636 16.36 -8.61 -29.76
N LEU A 637 17.08 -9.65 -30.19
CA LEU A 637 18.52 -9.61 -30.42
C LEU A 637 18.90 -8.56 -31.48
N LEU A 638 18.18 -8.54 -32.61
CA LEU A 638 18.47 -7.59 -33.69
C LEU A 638 18.14 -6.14 -33.31
N SER A 639 17.17 -5.93 -32.42
CA SER A 639 16.80 -4.59 -31.93
C SER A 639 17.89 -3.94 -31.07
N THR A 640 18.79 -4.73 -30.50
CA THR A 640 19.88 -4.30 -29.61
C THR A 640 21.26 -4.42 -30.27
N TRP A 641 21.33 -4.61 -31.59
CA TRP A 641 22.57 -4.82 -32.33
C TRP A 641 23.56 -3.66 -32.17
N GLY A 642 24.78 -3.96 -31.70
CA GLY A 642 25.83 -2.97 -31.47
C GLY A 642 26.36 -2.98 -30.03
N LYS A 643 27.04 -1.89 -29.64
CA LYS A 643 27.65 -1.78 -28.31
C LYS A 643 26.59 -1.62 -27.23
N CYS A 644 26.80 -2.31 -26.12
CA CYS A 644 26.05 -2.11 -24.89
C CYS A 644 26.36 -0.71 -24.32
N LEU A 645 25.33 0.06 -23.98
CA LEU A 645 25.50 1.34 -23.28
C LEU A 645 25.71 1.05 -21.78
N PRO A 646 26.80 1.54 -21.16
CA PRO A 646 27.21 1.21 -19.80
C PRO A 646 26.26 1.71 -18.71
#